data_AF-A0A8C0KW99-F1
#
_entry.id   AF-A0A8C0KW99-F1
#
_cell.length_a   1.000
_cell.length_b   1.000
_cell.length_c   1.000
_cell.angle_alpha   90.00
_cell.angle_beta   90.00
_cell.angle_gamma   90.00
#
_symmetry.space_group_name_H-M   'P 1'
#
loop_
_entity.id
_entity.type
_entity.pdbx_description
1 polymer ?
#
loop_
_entity_poly.entity_id
_entity_poly.type
_entity_poly.pdbx_seq_one_letter_code
_entity_poly.pdbx_strand_id
1 'polypeptide(L)'
;MDVYRTPAAALASLVARRLQPSAEFQRAAWRALGALATTLRERGDRAAAQPWRVLKTAKGGSAGRGTALRGGCDSEIVIFLDCFKSYKDHSVDRAEILKDLWDLLQSWWQKPIPGLNFETLWQDRPGVLQFRLASTDLENWMDVSLVPAFDALGQLCAGAKPAPQVYSTLLHSGCQGGEHAACFAELRRNFVNVRPAKLKSLILLVKHWYRQVCQEEAKREMLPPAYALELLTIFAWEQGCGKDAFSLAQGLRTVLGLIQEYRQLCVFWTLNYGFENPTVRSFLSSQLKKPRPVILDPADPTWDVGNGATWHWDILAREAESCYEHPCFLQTAGDTVQPWEGTGLPRAGCSGLDHPIQRDDAQRTPGNSSSLNAVPPRAGSRQPSWPAPRPPGPDSITPSTLGRAVDLSQIATKDLDRFIQDHLKPNPQFQKQVGKAINVILGCLREKCVYKASRVSKGGSFGRGTDLRGGCDAELVIFLNCFEDYRDQRARRPEILQEMQAQLESWWQDPVPGLSLEFPEQTVPEALQFRLVSTALESWMDVCLVPAFDAVGQLCAGAKPAPQVYSTLLQSGCQGGEHAACFAELRRNFVNVRPAKLKSLILLVKHWYRQVAAQNKGQQPACASLPPVYALELLTIFAWEQGCGEDSFKMAQGLKTVLELVQQHQQLCVYWTVNYSFEDPAIRTHLLGQLQKPRPLILDPGDPTWNVGQGSWELLAQEAAVLETQACLRSTEGTSVQPWDVMPALLYQTPAGDLDKFISDFLQPNRQFLAQVNKAVDTICSFLKENCFQNSAIKVLKVVKGGSLAKGTALRGRSDADLVVFLSCFSQFAEQGNRRAEIISEIRAQLEACQQKMQLEVKFEIPKRENSRVLSFSLKSQTMLDQSVDFDVLPAFNALGQVVSSYRPPSQVYVDLIYSYNNAGEYSTCFTELQRDFIISRPTKLKSLIRLVKHWYRQCNKMPRGRGSLPPQHGLELLTVYAWEQGGQSAQFNMAQGFRTVLELVSQYRQLRVYWTVNYDNEDQTVRDFLSRQLRQPRPIILDPADPTGNLGHNARWDLLATEATACMSALCCTDRDGTPIQPWPVKAAV
;
A
#
# COMPACT_ATOMS: atom_id res chain seq x y z
N MET A 1 13.11 -7.65 -24.07
CA MET A 1 11.96 -6.90 -23.53
C MET A 1 11.22 -7.77 -22.50
N ASP A 2 10.51 -7.19 -21.51
CA ASP A 2 9.74 -7.96 -20.50
C ASP A 2 8.57 -8.73 -21.16
N VAL A 3 7.94 -8.10 -22.16
CA VAL A 3 6.95 -8.74 -23.04
C VAL A 3 7.52 -10.00 -23.68
N TYR A 4 8.68 -9.93 -24.32
CA TYR A 4 9.28 -11.06 -25.07
C TYR A 4 9.63 -12.26 -24.18
N ARG A 5 9.94 -12.04 -22.90
CA ARG A 5 10.21 -13.13 -21.94
C ARG A 5 8.95 -13.74 -21.34
N THR A 6 7.78 -13.12 -21.54
CA THR A 6 6.51 -13.55 -20.97
C THR A 6 5.78 -14.50 -21.94
N PRO A 7 5.47 -15.75 -21.56
CA PRO A 7 4.70 -16.66 -22.41
C PRO A 7 3.33 -16.09 -22.79
N ALA A 8 2.81 -16.44 -23.98
CA ALA A 8 1.52 -15.96 -24.50
C ALA A 8 0.36 -16.02 -23.48
N ALA A 9 0.24 -17.15 -22.75
CA ALA A 9 -0.78 -17.35 -21.72
C ALA A 9 -0.61 -16.45 -20.46
N ALA A 10 0.61 -15.98 -20.19
CA ALA A 10 0.94 -15.16 -19.02
C ALA A 10 0.82 -13.65 -19.26
N LEU A 11 0.60 -13.19 -20.50
CA LEU A 11 0.50 -11.75 -20.83
C LEU A 11 -0.61 -11.03 -20.04
N ALA A 12 -1.72 -11.71 -19.71
CA ALA A 12 -2.76 -11.12 -18.86
C ALA A 12 -2.27 -10.84 -17.43
N SER A 13 -1.40 -11.70 -16.89
CA SER A 13 -0.75 -11.52 -15.59
C SER A 13 0.26 -10.37 -15.64
N LEU A 14 1.02 -10.25 -16.74
CA LEU A 14 1.93 -9.13 -16.98
C LEU A 14 1.19 -7.79 -16.96
N VAL A 15 0.11 -7.64 -17.73
CA VAL A 15 -0.70 -6.41 -17.76
C VAL A 15 -1.21 -6.06 -16.36
N ALA A 16 -1.81 -7.02 -15.65
CA ALA A 16 -2.42 -6.80 -14.34
C ALA A 16 -1.41 -6.49 -13.22
N ARG A 17 -0.17 -7.01 -13.29
CA ARG A 17 0.84 -6.85 -12.23
C ARG A 17 1.87 -5.74 -12.49
N ARG A 18 2.18 -5.45 -13.76
CA ARG A 18 3.29 -4.58 -14.15
C ARG A 18 2.85 -3.31 -14.89
N LEU A 19 1.79 -3.37 -15.69
CA LEU A 19 1.50 -2.31 -16.66
C LEU A 19 0.45 -1.30 -16.19
N GLN A 20 -0.47 -1.70 -15.33
CA GLN A 20 -1.46 -0.79 -14.74
C GLN A 20 -0.81 0.09 -13.64
N PRO A 21 -0.99 1.43 -13.66
CA PRO A 21 -0.57 2.31 -12.56
C PRO A 21 -1.30 1.93 -11.26
N SER A 22 -0.67 2.17 -10.10
CA SER A 22 -1.30 1.80 -8.82
C SER A 22 -2.62 2.56 -8.60
N ALA A 23 -3.61 1.87 -8.02
CA ALA A 23 -4.91 2.45 -7.73
C ALA A 23 -4.82 3.60 -6.71
N GLU A 24 -3.74 3.65 -5.93
CA GLU A 24 -3.45 4.72 -4.97
C GLU A 24 -2.96 5.98 -5.69
N PHE A 25 -1.93 5.85 -6.53
CA PHE A 25 -1.42 6.94 -7.35
C PHE A 25 -2.51 7.55 -8.23
N GLN A 26 -3.31 6.70 -8.90
CA GLN A 26 -4.45 7.16 -9.68
C GLN A 26 -5.45 7.94 -8.81
N ARG A 27 -5.88 7.41 -7.65
CA ARG A 27 -6.82 8.12 -6.76
C ARG A 27 -6.26 9.46 -6.27
N ALA A 28 -4.98 9.53 -5.92
CA ALA A 28 -4.33 10.76 -5.50
C ALA A 28 -4.27 11.78 -6.65
N ALA A 29 -3.77 11.37 -7.82
CA ALA A 29 -3.68 12.22 -9.01
C ALA A 29 -5.05 12.73 -9.47
N TRP A 30 -6.07 11.86 -9.53
CA TRP A 30 -7.42 12.27 -9.91
C TRP A 30 -8.07 13.26 -8.92
N ARG A 31 -7.78 13.14 -7.61
CA ARG A 31 -8.20 14.10 -6.59
C ARG A 31 -7.48 15.43 -6.76
N ALA A 32 -6.16 15.42 -6.96
CA ALA A 32 -5.36 16.61 -7.22
C ALA A 32 -5.88 17.38 -8.45
N LEU A 33 -5.99 16.69 -9.60
CA LEU A 33 -6.50 17.29 -10.83
C LEU A 33 -7.99 17.71 -10.72
N GLY A 34 -8.76 17.07 -9.84
CA GLY A 34 -10.11 17.52 -9.47
C GLY A 34 -10.09 18.85 -8.70
N ALA A 35 -9.27 18.95 -7.66
CA ALA A 35 -9.11 20.18 -6.87
C ALA A 35 -8.57 21.35 -7.71
N LEU A 36 -7.63 21.08 -8.63
CA LEU A 36 -7.13 22.07 -9.60
C LEU A 36 -8.27 22.56 -10.51
N ALA A 37 -9.04 21.64 -11.13
CA ALA A 37 -10.17 21.99 -11.98
C ALA A 37 -11.31 22.71 -11.25
N THR A 38 -11.47 22.52 -9.94
CA THR A 38 -12.37 23.33 -9.10
C THR A 38 -11.79 24.72 -8.83
N THR A 39 -10.51 24.81 -8.42
CA THR A 39 -9.81 26.09 -8.17
C THR A 39 -9.82 27.01 -9.40
N LEU A 40 -9.60 26.44 -10.59
CA LEU A 40 -9.63 27.16 -11.87
C LEU A 40 -11.01 27.74 -12.20
N ARG A 41 -12.10 27.10 -11.75
CA ARG A 41 -13.47 27.62 -11.93
C ARG A 41 -13.83 28.65 -10.86
N GLU A 42 -13.60 28.34 -9.58
CA GLU A 42 -13.98 29.18 -8.44
C GLU A 42 -13.29 30.56 -8.42
N ARG A 43 -12.04 30.67 -8.90
CA ARG A 43 -11.31 31.95 -8.90
C ARG A 43 -11.73 32.85 -10.06
N GLY A 44 -12.09 32.27 -11.21
CA GLY A 44 -12.61 33.00 -12.39
C GLY A 44 -13.95 33.68 -12.14
N ASP A 45 -14.76 33.18 -11.20
CA ASP A 45 -16.02 33.83 -10.80
C ASP A 45 -15.86 34.92 -9.72
N ARG A 46 -14.69 35.06 -9.09
CA ARG A 46 -14.48 35.94 -7.92
C ARG A 46 -13.49 37.09 -8.11
N ALA A 47 -12.64 37.06 -9.13
CA ALA A 47 -11.68 38.11 -9.38
C ALA A 47 -12.21 39.13 -10.42
N ALA A 48 -12.55 40.34 -9.98
CA ALA A 48 -12.95 41.46 -10.85
C ALA A 48 -11.80 42.03 -11.73
N ALA A 49 -10.73 41.26 -11.90
CA ALA A 49 -9.47 41.66 -12.54
C ALA A 49 -8.91 40.63 -13.54
N GLN A 50 -9.58 39.48 -13.77
CA GLN A 50 -9.19 38.54 -14.83
C GLN A 50 -10.11 38.67 -16.05
N PRO A 51 -9.58 38.72 -17.29
CA PRO A 51 -10.36 38.99 -18.49
C PRO A 51 -11.10 37.77 -19.08
N TRP A 52 -11.03 36.60 -18.42
CA TRP A 52 -11.58 35.33 -18.92
C TRP A 52 -12.17 34.47 -17.79
N ARG A 53 -13.17 33.65 -18.11
CA ARG A 53 -13.81 32.66 -17.23
C ARG A 53 -13.73 31.25 -17.81
N VAL A 54 -13.71 30.26 -16.91
CA VAL A 54 -13.68 28.83 -17.28
C VAL A 54 -15.10 28.29 -17.45
N LEU A 55 -15.53 28.06 -18.69
CA LEU A 55 -16.82 27.47 -19.03
C LEU A 55 -16.94 26.02 -18.55
N LYS A 56 -15.95 25.18 -18.90
CA LYS A 56 -15.86 23.77 -18.49
C LYS A 56 -14.41 23.29 -18.54
N THR A 57 -14.16 22.12 -17.95
CA THR A 57 -12.85 21.46 -17.98
C THR A 57 -12.98 20.02 -18.46
N ALA A 58 -12.26 19.63 -19.50
CA ALA A 58 -12.20 18.24 -19.96
C ALA A 58 -10.86 17.58 -19.58
N LYS A 59 -10.89 16.25 -19.42
CA LYS A 59 -9.70 15.44 -19.08
C LYS A 59 -9.33 14.55 -20.27
N GLY A 60 -8.26 14.90 -20.97
CA GLY A 60 -7.66 14.15 -22.07
C GLY A 60 -6.42 13.36 -21.61
N GLY A 61 -5.44 13.20 -22.50
CA GLY A 61 -4.26 12.36 -22.25
C GLY A 61 -4.58 10.87 -22.06
N SER A 62 -3.57 10.03 -21.86
CA SER A 62 -3.77 8.60 -21.61
C SER A 62 -4.46 8.31 -20.28
N ALA A 63 -4.30 9.18 -19.29
CA ALA A 63 -5.09 9.15 -18.06
C ALA A 63 -6.60 9.28 -18.38
N GLY A 64 -7.01 10.32 -19.12
CA GLY A 64 -8.41 10.55 -19.49
C GLY A 64 -9.00 9.43 -20.34
N ARG A 65 -8.23 8.89 -21.29
CA ARG A 65 -8.65 7.77 -22.16
C ARG A 65 -8.73 6.41 -21.43
N GLY A 66 -8.19 6.30 -20.21
CA GLY A 66 -8.12 5.04 -19.47
C GLY A 66 -7.03 4.08 -19.98
N THR A 67 -5.96 4.62 -20.56
CA THR A 67 -4.84 3.90 -21.22
C THR A 67 -3.47 4.28 -20.64
N ALA A 68 -3.43 4.79 -19.40
CA ALA A 68 -2.23 5.15 -18.67
C ALA A 68 -1.40 3.91 -18.24
N LEU A 69 -0.07 4.02 -18.30
CA LEU A 69 0.89 2.99 -17.89
C LEU A 69 1.54 3.29 -16.53
N ARG A 70 1.91 2.24 -15.78
CA ARG A 70 2.81 2.32 -14.62
C ARG A 70 4.18 2.88 -15.05
N GLY A 71 4.89 3.56 -14.14
CA GLY A 71 6.20 4.15 -14.46
C GLY A 71 6.10 5.27 -15.49
N GLY A 72 5.17 6.20 -15.27
CA GLY A 72 4.97 7.38 -16.12
C GLY A 72 3.76 7.29 -17.05
N CYS A 73 2.85 8.26 -16.95
CA CYS A 73 1.75 8.47 -17.88
C CYS A 73 1.54 9.96 -18.19
N ASP A 74 0.68 10.27 -19.16
CA ASP A 74 0.30 11.62 -19.55
C ASP A 74 -1.16 11.91 -19.20
N SER A 75 -1.44 13.15 -18.82
CA SER A 75 -2.79 13.67 -18.56
C SER A 75 -2.93 15.05 -19.17
N GLU A 76 -4.07 15.32 -19.78
CA GLU A 76 -4.36 16.61 -20.41
C GLU A 76 -5.57 17.22 -19.70
N ILE A 77 -5.48 18.47 -19.30
CA ILE A 77 -6.60 19.24 -18.77
C ILE A 77 -6.88 20.35 -19.76
N VAL A 78 -7.94 20.17 -20.54
CA VAL A 78 -8.42 21.21 -21.46
C VAL A 78 -9.31 22.15 -20.68
N ILE A 79 -8.95 23.43 -20.67
CA ILE A 79 -9.67 24.51 -20.00
C ILE A 79 -10.42 25.28 -21.08
N PHE A 80 -11.74 25.18 -21.08
CA PHE A 80 -12.56 25.89 -22.05
C PHE A 80 -12.86 27.30 -21.53
N LEU A 81 -12.43 28.32 -22.27
CA LEU A 81 -12.53 29.72 -21.86
C LEU A 81 -13.63 30.45 -22.62
N ASP A 82 -14.32 31.37 -21.93
CA ASP A 82 -15.37 32.19 -22.51
C ASP A 82 -14.85 33.28 -23.45
N CYS A 83 -13.61 33.72 -23.29
CA CYS A 83 -12.96 34.73 -24.13
C CYS A 83 -12.73 34.25 -25.57
N PHE A 84 -12.54 32.94 -25.79
CA PHE A 84 -12.43 32.36 -27.12
C PHE A 84 -13.82 32.16 -27.73
N LYS A 85 -14.09 32.81 -28.86
CA LYS A 85 -15.35 32.72 -29.64
C LYS A 85 -15.16 31.99 -30.98
N SER A 86 -13.92 31.86 -31.44
CA SER A 86 -13.54 31.15 -32.66
C SER A 86 -12.24 30.37 -32.49
N TYR A 87 -11.95 29.45 -33.41
CA TYR A 87 -10.67 28.75 -33.48
C TYR A 87 -9.46 29.69 -33.62
N LYS A 88 -9.61 30.86 -34.27
CA LYS A 88 -8.50 31.81 -34.50
C LYS A 88 -8.09 32.57 -33.24
N ASP A 89 -9.01 32.71 -32.29
CA ASP A 89 -8.82 33.50 -31.06
C ASP A 89 -7.78 32.87 -30.12
N HIS A 90 -7.45 31.59 -30.34
CA HIS A 90 -6.37 30.86 -29.66
C HIS A 90 -4.98 31.52 -29.80
N SER A 91 -4.80 32.52 -30.67
CA SER A 91 -3.50 33.11 -30.99
C SER A 91 -3.20 34.44 -30.28
N VAL A 92 -4.20 35.23 -29.93
CA VAL A 92 -4.00 36.66 -29.60
C VAL A 92 -3.56 36.88 -28.15
N ASP A 93 -4.20 36.22 -27.18
CA ASP A 93 -3.96 36.44 -25.74
C ASP A 93 -3.36 35.22 -25.00
N ARG A 94 -3.00 34.16 -25.73
CA ARG A 94 -2.64 32.85 -25.15
C ARG A 94 -1.41 32.88 -24.24
N ALA A 95 -0.44 33.77 -24.50
CA ALA A 95 0.74 33.91 -23.66
C ALA A 95 0.40 34.51 -22.28
N GLU A 96 -0.51 35.48 -22.23
CA GLU A 96 -0.98 36.11 -20.99
C GLU A 96 -1.86 35.15 -20.19
N ILE A 97 -2.80 34.47 -20.85
CA ILE A 97 -3.63 33.41 -20.25
C ILE A 97 -2.76 32.30 -19.63
N LEU A 98 -1.67 31.87 -20.29
CA LEU A 98 -0.77 30.84 -19.75
C LEU A 98 0.06 31.34 -18.57
N LYS A 99 0.42 32.62 -18.54
CA LYS A 99 1.09 33.25 -17.40
C LYS A 99 0.15 33.30 -16.18
N ASP A 100 -1.09 33.75 -16.36
CA ASP A 100 -2.11 33.73 -15.31
C ASP A 100 -2.34 32.30 -14.79
N LEU A 101 -2.46 31.31 -15.69
CA LEU A 101 -2.60 29.90 -15.32
C LEU A 101 -1.38 29.35 -14.57
N TRP A 102 -0.17 29.86 -14.83
CA TRP A 102 1.03 29.50 -14.07
C TRP A 102 0.98 30.07 -12.65
N ASP A 103 0.63 31.34 -12.48
CA ASP A 103 0.51 31.97 -11.16
C ASP A 103 -0.60 31.30 -10.32
N LEU A 104 -1.70 30.89 -10.97
CA LEU A 104 -2.74 30.05 -10.38
C LEU A 104 -2.21 28.68 -9.95
N LEU A 105 -1.42 28.01 -10.78
CA LEU A 105 -0.83 26.70 -10.49
C LEU A 105 0.18 26.77 -9.33
N GLN A 106 1.04 27.79 -9.32
CA GLN A 106 1.98 28.08 -8.23
C GLN A 106 1.23 28.32 -6.91
N SER A 107 0.17 29.14 -6.94
CA SER A 107 -0.69 29.39 -5.78
C SER A 107 -1.44 28.14 -5.29
N TRP A 108 -1.81 27.23 -6.20
CA TRP A 108 -2.53 26.00 -5.88
C TRP A 108 -1.62 24.97 -5.21
N TRP A 109 -0.38 24.79 -5.69
CA TRP A 109 0.53 23.77 -5.16
C TRP A 109 1.14 24.09 -3.78
N GLN A 110 1.09 25.36 -3.31
CA GLN A 110 1.51 25.69 -1.93
C GLN A 110 0.75 24.90 -0.84
N LYS A 111 -0.36 24.24 -1.18
CA LYS A 111 -1.07 23.29 -0.31
C LYS A 111 -0.57 21.86 -0.62
N PRO A 112 0.12 21.18 0.32
CA PRO A 112 0.66 19.85 0.07
C PRO A 112 -0.47 18.85 -0.19
N ILE A 113 -0.35 18.05 -1.25
CA ILE A 113 -1.31 17.00 -1.59
C ILE A 113 -0.75 15.65 -1.13
N PRO A 114 -1.37 14.98 -0.14
CA PRO A 114 -0.84 13.72 0.40
C PRO A 114 -0.61 12.66 -0.67
N GLY A 115 0.60 12.11 -0.70
CA GLY A 115 1.01 11.05 -1.64
C GLY A 115 1.50 11.53 -3.01
N LEU A 116 1.60 12.84 -3.26
CA LEU A 116 2.14 13.40 -4.51
C LEU A 116 3.23 14.45 -4.26
N ASN A 117 4.22 14.47 -5.15
CA ASN A 117 5.18 15.54 -5.36
C ASN A 117 4.85 16.28 -6.67
N PHE A 118 5.18 17.57 -6.74
CA PHE A 118 5.05 18.38 -7.94
C PHE A 118 6.42 18.78 -8.45
N GLU A 119 6.65 18.58 -9.74
CA GLU A 119 7.87 18.94 -10.45
C GLU A 119 7.49 19.86 -11.61
N THR A 120 8.10 21.04 -11.69
CA THR A 120 7.97 21.94 -12.84
C THR A 120 8.78 21.38 -14.00
N LEU A 121 8.13 21.11 -15.14
CA LEU A 121 8.82 20.71 -16.37
C LEU A 121 9.24 21.96 -17.14
N TRP A 122 10.38 21.89 -17.84
CA TRP A 122 10.83 22.98 -18.72
C TRP A 122 9.82 23.16 -19.87
N GLN A 123 9.41 24.41 -20.12
CA GLN A 123 8.42 24.73 -21.15
C GLN A 123 9.05 24.71 -22.54
N ASP A 124 8.94 23.58 -23.22
CA ASP A 124 9.48 23.38 -24.58
C ASP A 124 8.42 23.56 -25.68
N ARG A 125 7.12 23.63 -25.32
CA ARG A 125 6.00 23.74 -26.28
C ARG A 125 5.26 25.07 -26.15
N PRO A 126 5.27 25.95 -27.18
CA PRO A 126 4.48 27.16 -27.14
C PRO A 126 2.99 26.82 -27.04
N GLY A 127 2.31 27.43 -26.07
CA GLY A 127 0.85 27.31 -25.92
C GLY A 127 0.35 26.26 -24.93
N VAL A 128 1.21 25.53 -24.21
CA VAL A 128 0.82 24.51 -23.23
C VAL A 128 1.61 24.69 -21.93
N LEU A 129 0.91 24.62 -20.78
CA LEU A 129 1.56 24.67 -19.47
C LEU A 129 1.76 23.25 -18.93
N GLN A 130 3.00 22.84 -18.72
CA GLN A 130 3.35 21.47 -18.31
C GLN A 130 3.95 21.38 -16.91
N PHE A 131 3.50 20.39 -16.15
CA PHE A 131 4.02 20.04 -14.83
C PHE A 131 3.86 18.54 -14.58
N ARG A 132 4.59 17.99 -13.63
CA ARG A 132 4.55 16.57 -13.28
C ARG A 132 4.01 16.38 -11.87
N LEU A 133 3.09 15.42 -11.71
CA LEU A 133 2.67 14.87 -10.43
C LEU A 133 3.32 13.49 -10.26
N ALA A 134 4.35 13.38 -9.42
CA ALA A 134 5.00 12.11 -9.10
C ALA A 134 4.45 11.54 -7.79
N SER A 135 4.35 10.21 -7.65
CA SER A 135 4.15 9.57 -6.34
C SER A 135 5.36 9.77 -5.44
N THR A 136 5.17 9.69 -4.13
CA THR A 136 6.24 9.88 -3.13
C THR A 136 7.37 8.85 -3.24
N ASP A 137 7.08 7.66 -3.78
CA ASP A 137 8.06 6.59 -4.08
C ASP A 137 8.83 6.81 -5.40
N LEU A 138 8.43 7.79 -6.22
CA LEU A 138 8.89 8.04 -7.60
C LEU A 138 8.71 6.85 -8.57
N GLU A 139 7.97 5.79 -8.21
CA GLU A 139 7.67 4.68 -9.12
C GLU A 139 6.61 5.04 -10.17
N ASN A 140 5.79 6.06 -9.91
CA ASN A 140 4.73 6.51 -10.80
C ASN A 140 4.78 8.03 -10.93
N TRP A 141 4.52 8.53 -12.13
CA TRP A 141 4.35 9.95 -12.36
C TRP A 141 3.36 10.19 -13.48
N MET A 142 2.78 11.39 -13.48
CA MET A 142 1.80 11.86 -14.43
C MET A 142 2.26 13.22 -14.95
N ASP A 143 2.63 13.28 -16.21
CA ASP A 143 2.98 14.50 -16.91
C ASP A 143 1.67 15.18 -17.34
N VAL A 144 1.34 16.29 -16.70
CA VAL A 144 0.08 17.01 -16.86
C VAL A 144 0.28 18.20 -17.78
N SER A 145 -0.53 18.28 -18.83
CA SER A 145 -0.59 19.41 -19.77
C SER A 145 -1.89 20.18 -19.58
N LEU A 146 -1.81 21.44 -19.15
CA LEU A 146 -2.94 22.38 -19.13
C LEU A 146 -3.00 23.11 -20.48
N VAL A 147 -4.16 23.03 -21.14
CA VAL A 147 -4.36 23.54 -22.50
C VAL A 147 -5.62 24.42 -22.55
N PRO A 148 -5.50 25.74 -22.75
CA PRO A 148 -6.63 26.62 -23.04
C PRO A 148 -7.25 26.29 -24.42
N ALA A 149 -8.58 26.24 -24.51
CA ALA A 149 -9.27 25.93 -25.77
C ALA A 149 -10.64 26.61 -25.94
N PHE A 150 -11.05 26.81 -27.20
CA PHE A 150 -12.39 27.21 -27.61
C PHE A 150 -13.40 26.07 -27.44
N ASP A 151 -14.59 26.35 -26.87
CA ASP A 151 -15.66 25.36 -26.74
C ASP A 151 -16.48 25.21 -28.03
N ALA A 152 -15.85 24.64 -29.06
CA ALA A 152 -16.47 24.39 -30.35
C ALA A 152 -17.63 23.37 -30.31
N LEU A 153 -17.81 22.65 -29.21
CA LEU A 153 -18.81 21.57 -29.07
C LEU A 153 -19.98 21.96 -28.15
N GLY A 154 -19.79 22.95 -27.27
CA GLY A 154 -20.79 23.39 -26.30
C GLY A 154 -21.20 22.29 -25.32
N GLN A 155 -22.49 22.21 -25.02
CA GLN A 155 -23.06 21.19 -24.13
C GLN A 155 -23.36 19.90 -24.91
N LEU A 156 -22.47 18.92 -24.80
CA LEU A 156 -22.48 17.70 -25.60
C LEU A 156 -23.40 16.62 -24.99
N CYS A 157 -24.49 16.28 -25.67
CA CYS A 157 -25.33 15.13 -25.31
C CYS A 157 -24.58 13.80 -25.56
N ALA A 158 -24.59 12.89 -24.59
CA ALA A 158 -23.86 11.64 -24.68
C ALA A 158 -24.31 10.79 -25.90
N GLY A 159 -23.38 10.54 -26.83
CA GLY A 159 -23.62 9.75 -28.04
C GLY A 159 -24.09 10.55 -29.27
N ALA A 160 -24.30 11.87 -29.16
CA ALA A 160 -24.67 12.70 -30.31
C ALA A 160 -23.46 13.05 -31.20
N LYS A 161 -23.61 12.88 -32.52
CA LYS A 161 -22.63 13.31 -33.53
C LYS A 161 -22.61 14.85 -33.59
N PRO A 162 -21.43 15.52 -33.49
CA PRO A 162 -21.35 16.98 -33.59
C PRO A 162 -21.92 17.52 -34.91
N ALA A 163 -22.49 18.73 -34.86
CA ALA A 163 -23.01 19.40 -36.03
C ALA A 163 -21.90 19.59 -37.10
N PRO A 164 -22.13 19.23 -38.39
CA PRO A 164 -21.08 19.32 -39.41
C PRO A 164 -20.49 20.73 -39.61
N GLN A 165 -21.25 21.76 -39.20
CA GLN A 165 -20.82 23.15 -39.13
C GLN A 165 -19.53 23.31 -38.31
N VAL A 166 -19.40 22.60 -37.17
CA VAL A 166 -18.22 22.65 -36.28
C VAL A 166 -16.93 22.32 -37.06
N TYR A 167 -16.94 21.21 -37.80
CA TYR A 167 -15.80 20.80 -38.62
C TYR A 167 -15.65 21.69 -39.86
N SER A 168 -16.73 22.16 -40.48
CA SER A 168 -16.58 23.11 -41.58
C SER A 168 -15.93 24.42 -41.12
N THR A 169 -16.27 24.95 -39.94
CA THR A 169 -15.64 26.15 -39.38
C THR A 169 -14.18 25.90 -38.96
N LEU A 170 -13.86 24.70 -38.48
CA LEU A 170 -12.47 24.28 -38.25
C LEU A 170 -11.68 24.34 -39.56
N LEU A 171 -12.20 23.80 -40.66
CA LEU A 171 -11.54 23.81 -41.96
C LEU A 171 -11.38 25.22 -42.54
N HIS A 172 -12.38 26.09 -42.39
CA HIS A 172 -12.29 27.50 -42.80
C HIS A 172 -11.38 28.35 -41.90
N SER A 173 -10.93 27.84 -40.75
CA SER A 173 -9.94 28.54 -39.92
C SER A 173 -8.57 28.60 -40.59
N GLY A 174 -8.24 27.61 -41.43
CA GLY A 174 -6.91 27.46 -42.03
C GLY A 174 -5.87 26.84 -41.09
N CYS A 175 -6.31 26.23 -39.98
CA CYS A 175 -5.43 25.62 -38.98
C CYS A 175 -4.56 24.48 -39.54
N GLN A 176 -3.43 24.24 -38.87
CA GLN A 176 -2.61 23.06 -39.10
C GLN A 176 -3.31 21.79 -38.60
N GLY A 177 -2.92 20.63 -39.12
CA GLY A 177 -3.53 19.34 -38.77
C GLY A 177 -3.40 19.02 -37.28
N GLY A 178 -4.52 18.97 -36.57
CA GLY A 178 -4.57 18.74 -35.12
C GLY A 178 -4.21 19.95 -34.24
N GLU A 179 -4.08 21.16 -34.79
CA GLU A 179 -3.77 22.37 -34.01
C GLU A 179 -4.82 22.65 -32.92
N HIS A 180 -6.10 22.42 -33.24
CA HIS A 180 -7.22 22.58 -32.32
C HIS A 180 -7.69 21.26 -31.69
N ALA A 181 -6.85 20.21 -31.70
CA ALA A 181 -7.19 18.88 -31.19
C ALA A 181 -7.72 18.90 -29.74
N ALA A 182 -7.31 19.87 -28.91
CA ALA A 182 -7.81 20.05 -27.56
C ALA A 182 -9.33 20.34 -27.50
N CYS A 183 -9.88 21.06 -28.48
CA CYS A 183 -11.32 21.39 -28.55
C CYS A 183 -12.18 20.12 -28.64
N PHE A 184 -11.62 19.03 -29.18
CA PHE A 184 -12.29 17.73 -29.36
C PHE A 184 -11.88 16.67 -28.32
N ALA A 185 -11.19 17.05 -27.25
CA ALA A 185 -10.68 16.13 -26.24
C ALA A 185 -11.78 15.28 -25.57
N GLU A 186 -13.01 15.78 -25.45
CA GLU A 186 -14.15 15.00 -24.92
C GLU A 186 -14.54 13.84 -25.85
N LEU A 187 -14.60 14.09 -27.15
CA LEU A 187 -14.89 13.06 -28.17
C LEU A 187 -13.76 12.02 -28.20
N ARG A 188 -12.51 12.48 -28.20
CA ARG A 188 -11.31 11.62 -28.17
C ARG A 188 -11.26 10.73 -26.93
N ARG A 189 -11.58 11.30 -25.77
CA ARG A 189 -11.71 10.57 -24.50
C ARG A 189 -12.79 9.49 -24.64
N ASN A 190 -13.98 9.88 -25.06
CA ASN A 190 -15.14 8.99 -25.10
C ASN A 190 -14.90 7.81 -26.06
N PHE A 191 -14.32 8.03 -27.24
CA PHE A 191 -14.01 6.99 -28.23
C PHE A 191 -13.18 5.82 -27.67
N VAL A 192 -12.19 6.10 -26.81
CA VAL A 192 -11.34 5.07 -26.20
C VAL A 192 -11.90 4.58 -24.85
N ASN A 193 -12.49 5.48 -24.05
CA ASN A 193 -12.87 5.14 -22.69
C ASN A 193 -14.15 4.28 -22.60
N VAL A 194 -15.02 4.26 -23.62
CA VAL A 194 -16.19 3.35 -23.66
C VAL A 194 -15.83 1.90 -24.01
N ARG A 195 -14.59 1.62 -24.40
CA ARG A 195 -14.18 0.30 -24.91
C ARG A 195 -14.01 -0.76 -23.81
N PRO A 196 -14.15 -2.07 -24.13
CA PRO A 196 -14.07 -3.14 -23.14
C PRO A 196 -12.76 -3.15 -22.36
N ALA A 197 -12.82 -3.54 -21.09
CA ALA A 197 -11.65 -3.56 -20.20
C ALA A 197 -10.49 -4.42 -20.75
N LYS A 198 -10.81 -5.52 -21.47
CA LYS A 198 -9.79 -6.38 -22.09
C LYS A 198 -9.13 -5.72 -23.31
N LEU A 199 -9.84 -4.86 -24.05
CA LEU A 199 -9.23 -4.04 -25.10
C LEU A 199 -8.30 -2.98 -24.51
N LYS A 200 -8.68 -2.34 -23.40
CA LYS A 200 -7.76 -1.45 -22.67
C LYS A 200 -6.50 -2.18 -22.21
N SER A 201 -6.62 -3.42 -21.72
CA SER A 201 -5.46 -4.27 -21.39
C SER A 201 -4.55 -4.57 -22.60
N LEU A 202 -5.12 -4.77 -23.80
CA LEU A 202 -4.34 -4.92 -25.03
C LEU A 202 -3.63 -3.60 -25.40
N ILE A 203 -4.32 -2.46 -25.30
CA ILE A 203 -3.72 -1.14 -25.55
C ILE A 203 -2.54 -0.88 -24.59
N LEU A 204 -2.66 -1.22 -23.30
CA LEU A 204 -1.54 -1.12 -22.35
C LEU A 204 -0.36 -2.02 -22.76
N LEU A 205 -0.62 -3.24 -23.24
CA LEU A 205 0.42 -4.15 -23.70
C LEU A 205 1.16 -3.61 -24.93
N VAL A 206 0.43 -3.10 -25.94
CA VAL A 206 1.01 -2.47 -27.14
C VAL A 206 1.82 -1.22 -26.77
N LYS A 207 1.30 -0.34 -25.90
CA LYS A 207 2.03 0.86 -25.45
C LYS A 207 3.27 0.52 -24.63
N HIS A 208 3.26 -0.58 -23.88
CA HIS A 208 4.44 -1.03 -23.13
C HIS A 208 5.51 -1.63 -24.05
N TRP A 209 5.11 -2.44 -25.04
CA TRP A 209 6.01 -2.88 -26.12
C TRP A 209 6.65 -1.66 -26.80
N TYR A 210 5.84 -0.71 -27.28
CA TYR A 210 6.32 0.53 -27.92
C TYR A 210 7.33 1.29 -27.03
N ARG A 211 7.05 1.47 -25.73
CA ARG A 211 7.99 2.09 -24.78
C ARG A 211 9.30 1.31 -24.66
N GLN A 212 9.27 -0.03 -24.76
CA GLN A 212 10.47 -0.86 -24.73
C GLN A 212 11.28 -0.83 -26.04
N VAL A 213 10.66 -0.50 -27.18
CA VAL A 213 11.38 -0.15 -28.43
C VAL A 213 12.06 1.23 -28.29
N CYS A 214 11.39 2.19 -27.65
CA CYS A 214 11.82 3.59 -27.52
C CYS A 214 12.83 3.87 -26.37
N GLN A 215 13.76 2.95 -26.07
CA GLN A 215 14.62 3.06 -24.88
C GLN A 215 15.70 4.16 -24.94
N GLU A 216 16.00 4.71 -26.12
CA GLU A 216 16.86 5.89 -26.28
C GLU A 216 16.01 7.14 -26.50
N GLU A 217 16.18 8.18 -25.67
CA GLU A 217 15.37 9.40 -25.73
C GLU A 217 15.48 10.10 -27.09
N ALA A 218 16.65 10.12 -27.71
CA ALA A 218 16.88 10.68 -29.05
C ALA A 218 16.09 9.99 -30.17
N LYS A 219 15.68 8.72 -30.01
CA LYS A 219 14.85 8.01 -31.00
C LYS A 219 13.36 8.31 -30.84
N ARG A 220 12.94 8.87 -29.71
CA ARG A 220 11.52 9.01 -29.33
C ARG A 220 10.79 10.15 -30.04
N GLU A 221 11.52 11.17 -30.50
CA GLU A 221 10.94 12.32 -31.21
C GLU A 221 10.66 12.05 -32.69
N MET A 222 11.23 10.99 -33.26
CA MET A 222 11.07 10.63 -34.68
C MET A 222 10.09 9.46 -34.91
N LEU A 223 9.51 8.91 -33.85
CA LEU A 223 8.58 7.77 -33.87
C LEU A 223 7.11 8.24 -33.77
N PRO A 224 6.14 7.48 -34.32
CA PRO A 224 4.75 7.91 -34.34
C PRO A 224 4.17 8.02 -32.93
N PRO A 225 3.25 8.97 -32.67
CA PRO A 225 2.72 9.20 -31.34
C PRO A 225 2.03 7.95 -30.80
N ALA A 226 2.21 7.66 -29.51
CA ALA A 226 1.60 6.48 -28.87
C ALA A 226 0.08 6.40 -29.04
N TYR A 227 -0.59 7.53 -29.30
CA TYR A 227 -2.02 7.59 -29.61
C TYR A 227 -2.38 6.94 -30.96
N ALA A 228 -1.51 7.00 -31.98
CA ALA A 228 -1.71 6.28 -33.24
C ALA A 228 -1.77 4.76 -33.02
N LEU A 229 -0.98 4.24 -32.07
CA LEU A 229 -0.98 2.83 -31.68
C LEU A 229 -2.22 2.47 -30.83
N GLU A 230 -2.76 3.40 -30.03
CA GLU A 230 -4.07 3.23 -29.37
C GLU A 230 -5.19 3.05 -30.42
N LEU A 231 -5.20 3.91 -31.46
CA LEU A 231 -6.17 3.82 -32.57
C LEU A 231 -6.00 2.56 -33.41
N LEU A 232 -4.76 2.20 -33.77
CA LEU A 232 -4.49 0.97 -34.54
C LEU A 232 -4.87 -0.30 -33.77
N THR A 233 -4.73 -0.29 -32.44
CA THR A 233 -5.19 -1.38 -31.56
C THR A 233 -6.72 -1.50 -31.54
N ILE A 234 -7.43 -0.36 -31.52
CA ILE A 234 -8.89 -0.36 -31.61
C ILE A 234 -9.35 -0.88 -32.98
N PHE A 235 -8.76 -0.39 -34.07
CA PHE A 235 -9.02 -0.87 -35.42
C PHE A 235 -8.79 -2.38 -35.55
N ALA A 236 -7.66 -2.89 -35.06
CA ALA A 236 -7.35 -4.32 -35.09
C ALA A 236 -8.42 -5.18 -34.41
N TRP A 237 -8.92 -4.73 -33.25
CA TRP A 237 -9.96 -5.42 -32.52
C TRP A 237 -11.35 -5.29 -33.18
N GLU A 238 -11.69 -4.12 -33.72
CA GLU A 238 -12.95 -3.90 -34.44
C GLU A 238 -13.03 -4.76 -35.73
N GLN A 239 -11.94 -4.88 -36.48
CA GLN A 239 -11.92 -5.63 -37.74
C GLN A 239 -11.75 -7.14 -37.57
N GLY A 240 -11.06 -7.60 -36.52
CA GLY A 240 -10.69 -9.02 -36.34
C GLY A 240 -11.33 -9.75 -35.16
N CYS A 241 -12.01 -9.05 -34.25
CA CYS A 241 -12.46 -9.66 -33.00
C CYS A 241 -13.90 -9.28 -32.61
N GLY A 242 -14.16 -7.98 -32.38
CA GLY A 242 -15.46 -7.44 -31.95
C GLY A 242 -16.01 -7.98 -30.62
N LYS A 243 -15.22 -8.75 -29.84
CA LYS A 243 -15.68 -9.47 -28.64
C LYS A 243 -14.97 -8.98 -27.38
N ASP A 244 -15.68 -8.98 -26.25
CA ASP A 244 -15.09 -8.62 -24.93
C ASP A 244 -14.03 -9.63 -24.45
N ALA A 245 -14.15 -10.89 -24.86
CA ALA A 245 -13.26 -11.98 -24.47
C ALA A 245 -12.42 -12.48 -25.66
N PHE A 246 -11.11 -12.21 -25.60
CA PHE A 246 -10.14 -12.61 -26.63
C PHE A 246 -8.74 -12.88 -26.03
N SER A 247 -7.78 -13.38 -26.83
CA SER A 247 -6.39 -13.61 -26.40
C SER A 247 -5.51 -12.37 -26.62
N LEU A 248 -4.80 -11.94 -25.56
CA LEU A 248 -3.90 -10.77 -25.64
C LEU A 248 -2.70 -11.01 -26.57
N ALA A 249 -2.19 -12.25 -26.64
CA ALA A 249 -1.13 -12.61 -27.58
C ALA A 249 -1.60 -12.46 -29.02
N GLN A 250 -2.83 -12.91 -29.31
CA GLN A 250 -3.45 -12.84 -30.64
C GLN A 250 -3.68 -11.38 -31.06
N GLY A 251 -4.23 -10.57 -30.16
CA GLY A 251 -4.41 -9.14 -30.42
C GLY A 251 -3.10 -8.39 -30.62
N LEU A 252 -2.06 -8.70 -29.82
CA LEU A 252 -0.73 -8.10 -29.99
C LEU A 252 -0.14 -8.50 -31.35
N ARG A 253 -0.21 -9.79 -31.71
CA ARG A 253 0.25 -10.31 -33.00
C ARG A 253 -0.43 -9.63 -34.20
N THR A 254 -1.72 -9.34 -34.10
CA THR A 254 -2.46 -8.59 -35.13
C THR A 254 -1.99 -7.16 -35.25
N VAL A 255 -1.83 -6.44 -34.12
CA VAL A 255 -1.37 -5.04 -34.14
C VAL A 255 0.04 -4.93 -34.71
N LEU A 256 0.95 -5.85 -34.35
CA LEU A 256 2.30 -5.88 -34.90
C LEU A 256 2.29 -6.21 -36.41
N GLY A 257 1.41 -7.12 -36.87
CA GLY A 257 1.22 -7.37 -38.30
C GLY A 257 0.74 -6.14 -39.08
N LEU A 258 -0.19 -5.36 -38.51
CA LEU A 258 -0.61 -4.08 -39.12
C LEU A 258 0.53 -3.05 -39.15
N ILE A 259 1.42 -3.04 -38.16
CA ILE A 259 2.60 -2.16 -38.14
C ILE A 259 3.61 -2.56 -39.23
N GLN A 260 3.77 -3.86 -39.54
CA GLN A 260 4.58 -4.27 -40.70
C GLN A 260 3.98 -3.74 -42.01
N GLU A 261 2.66 -3.85 -42.17
CA GLU A 261 1.91 -3.36 -43.33
C GLU A 261 1.61 -1.84 -43.30
N TYR A 262 2.40 -1.03 -42.58
CA TYR A 262 2.15 0.42 -42.42
C TYR A 262 1.99 1.16 -43.75
N ARG A 263 2.68 0.71 -44.81
CA ARG A 263 2.60 1.28 -46.16
C ARG A 263 1.23 1.12 -46.83
N GLN A 264 0.35 0.29 -46.27
CA GLN A 264 -1.02 0.08 -46.75
C GLN A 264 -2.09 0.67 -45.80
N LEU A 265 -1.73 1.09 -44.58
CA LEU A 265 -2.70 1.52 -43.57
C LEU A 265 -3.44 2.81 -43.96
N CYS A 266 -4.76 2.69 -44.11
CA CYS A 266 -5.70 3.79 -44.31
C CYS A 266 -6.86 3.64 -43.32
N VAL A 267 -6.73 4.22 -42.14
CA VAL A 267 -7.64 4.03 -41.01
C VAL A 267 -8.35 5.34 -40.67
N PHE A 268 -9.67 5.31 -40.60
CA PHE A 268 -10.51 6.43 -40.15
C PHE A 268 -11.85 5.91 -39.64
N TRP A 269 -12.58 6.76 -38.92
CA TRP A 269 -13.94 6.50 -38.44
C TRP A 269 -14.87 7.63 -38.85
N THR A 270 -16.16 7.33 -39.04
CA THR A 270 -17.21 8.31 -39.38
C THR A 270 -18.14 8.65 -38.20
N LEU A 271 -17.68 8.34 -36.98
CA LEU A 271 -18.46 8.49 -35.74
C LEU A 271 -18.83 9.95 -35.46
N ASN A 272 -17.83 10.86 -35.48
CA ASN A 272 -18.04 12.26 -35.12
C ASN A 272 -18.13 13.20 -36.34
N TYR A 273 -17.49 12.85 -37.44
CA TYR A 273 -17.55 13.56 -38.73
C TYR A 273 -17.84 12.56 -39.85
N GLY A 274 -18.15 13.01 -41.06
CA GLY A 274 -18.40 12.11 -42.17
C GLY A 274 -18.51 12.83 -43.51
N PHE A 275 -18.97 12.08 -44.52
CA PHE A 275 -19.09 12.57 -45.88
C PHE A 275 -20.41 13.30 -46.15
N GLU A 276 -21.21 13.63 -45.13
CA GLU A 276 -22.53 14.26 -45.31
C GLU A 276 -22.40 15.71 -45.80
N ASN A 277 -21.52 16.49 -45.15
CA ASN A 277 -21.25 17.89 -45.53
C ASN A 277 -20.25 17.97 -46.71
N PRO A 278 -20.50 18.76 -47.77
CA PRO A 278 -19.61 18.84 -48.94
C PRO A 278 -18.17 19.28 -48.65
N THR A 279 -17.97 20.24 -47.74
CA THR A 279 -16.64 20.75 -47.36
C THR A 279 -15.85 19.68 -46.63
N VAL A 280 -16.48 19.05 -45.63
CA VAL A 280 -15.87 17.96 -44.85
C VAL A 280 -15.60 16.73 -45.74
N ARG A 281 -16.52 16.37 -46.64
CA ARG A 281 -16.37 15.30 -47.64
C ARG A 281 -15.14 15.53 -48.52
N SER A 282 -15.01 16.72 -49.11
CA SER A 282 -13.87 17.07 -49.96
C SER A 282 -12.55 16.97 -49.20
N PHE A 283 -12.52 17.51 -47.97
CA PHE A 283 -11.33 17.47 -47.14
C PHE A 283 -10.95 16.06 -46.69
N LEU A 284 -11.89 15.24 -46.22
CA LEU A 284 -11.65 13.83 -45.90
C LEU A 284 -11.14 13.05 -47.12
N SER A 285 -11.72 13.30 -48.30
CA SER A 285 -11.26 12.69 -49.55
C SER A 285 -9.84 13.12 -49.94
N SER A 286 -9.37 14.28 -49.49
CA SER A 286 -7.97 14.71 -49.64
C SER A 286 -7.04 14.05 -48.60
N GLN A 287 -7.48 13.95 -47.34
CA GLN A 287 -6.75 13.28 -46.26
C GLN A 287 -6.51 11.80 -46.58
N LEU A 288 -7.54 11.07 -47.03
CA LEU A 288 -7.44 9.65 -47.36
C LEU A 288 -6.56 9.35 -48.59
N LYS A 289 -6.15 10.38 -49.35
CA LYS A 289 -5.20 10.29 -50.48
C LYS A 289 -3.75 10.61 -50.07
N LYS A 290 -3.48 11.00 -48.83
CA LYS A 290 -2.11 11.25 -48.33
C LYS A 290 -1.24 9.98 -48.34
N PRO A 291 0.10 10.13 -48.36
CA PRO A 291 1.03 9.01 -48.19
C PRO A 291 0.72 8.19 -46.93
N ARG A 292 0.77 6.87 -47.07
CA ARG A 292 0.49 5.90 -46.00
C ARG A 292 1.66 5.84 -44.98
N PRO A 293 1.41 5.60 -43.68
CA PRO A 293 0.12 5.30 -43.08
C PRO A 293 -0.70 6.57 -42.86
N VAL A 294 -1.99 6.51 -43.15
CA VAL A 294 -2.97 7.53 -42.78
C VAL A 294 -3.84 6.95 -41.68
N ILE A 295 -3.84 7.59 -40.51
CA ILE A 295 -4.66 7.20 -39.36
C ILE A 295 -5.32 8.47 -38.84
N LEU A 296 -6.57 8.72 -39.21
CA LEU A 296 -7.28 9.94 -38.81
C LEU A 296 -7.81 9.82 -37.38
N ASP A 297 -7.60 10.85 -36.56
CA ASP A 297 -8.20 10.93 -35.23
C ASP A 297 -9.73 10.93 -35.35
N PRO A 298 -10.46 9.95 -34.78
CA PRO A 298 -11.92 9.90 -34.82
C PRO A 298 -12.61 11.14 -34.25
N ALA A 299 -11.91 12.00 -33.50
CA ALA A 299 -12.40 13.25 -32.95
C ALA A 299 -12.05 14.51 -33.78
N ASP A 300 -11.05 14.46 -34.67
CA ASP A 300 -10.58 15.61 -35.44
C ASP A 300 -10.17 15.19 -36.87
N PRO A 301 -10.96 15.54 -37.91
CA PRO A 301 -10.70 15.12 -39.28
C PRO A 301 -9.44 15.75 -39.88
N THR A 302 -8.87 16.78 -39.25
CA THR A 302 -7.62 17.43 -39.67
C THR A 302 -6.38 16.66 -39.23
N TRP A 303 -6.49 15.90 -38.14
CA TRP A 303 -5.34 15.27 -37.49
C TRP A 303 -5.12 13.85 -37.99
N ASP A 304 -4.25 13.71 -38.98
CA ASP A 304 -3.64 12.43 -39.33
C ASP A 304 -2.51 12.13 -38.32
N VAL A 305 -2.73 11.15 -37.44
CA VAL A 305 -1.74 10.69 -36.47
C VAL A 305 -0.81 9.61 -37.04
N GLY A 306 -1.13 9.07 -38.22
CA GLY A 306 -0.25 8.20 -39.01
C GLY A 306 0.82 9.01 -39.73
N ASN A 307 0.40 10.10 -40.39
CA ASN A 307 1.20 11.15 -41.02
C ASN A 307 2.30 10.68 -41.98
N GLY A 308 2.08 9.56 -42.68
CA GLY A 308 2.96 9.09 -43.74
C GLY A 308 4.40 8.83 -43.30
N ALA A 309 5.35 9.24 -44.13
CA ALA A 309 6.79 9.12 -43.88
C ALA A 309 7.36 10.16 -42.88
N THR A 310 6.51 10.99 -42.25
CA THR A 310 6.95 11.95 -41.22
C THR A 310 7.46 11.24 -39.97
N TRP A 311 6.95 10.04 -39.70
CA TRP A 311 7.35 9.19 -38.58
C TRP A 311 8.03 7.91 -39.07
N HIS A 312 9.01 7.43 -38.31
CA HIS A 312 9.74 6.19 -38.58
C HIS A 312 8.94 4.91 -38.26
N TRP A 313 7.82 4.72 -38.97
CA TRP A 313 7.07 3.45 -38.96
C TRP A 313 7.93 2.25 -39.40
N ASP A 314 8.98 2.48 -40.21
CA ASP A 314 9.94 1.46 -40.63
C ASP A 314 10.76 0.86 -39.47
N ILE A 315 11.01 1.64 -38.40
CA ILE A 315 11.70 1.14 -37.20
C ILE A 315 10.76 0.20 -36.44
N LEU A 316 9.50 0.60 -36.26
CA LEU A 316 8.50 -0.23 -35.60
C LEU A 316 8.17 -1.50 -36.39
N ALA A 317 8.15 -1.42 -37.72
CA ALA A 317 7.94 -2.55 -38.61
C ALA A 317 9.06 -3.61 -38.50
N ARG A 318 10.33 -3.17 -38.48
CA ARG A 318 11.49 -4.07 -38.31
C ARG A 318 11.50 -4.76 -36.95
N GLU A 319 11.21 -4.02 -35.88
CA GLU A 319 11.09 -4.61 -34.53
C GLU A 319 9.92 -5.61 -34.46
N ALA A 320 8.77 -5.25 -35.02
CA ALA A 320 7.59 -6.11 -35.11
C ALA A 320 7.87 -7.41 -35.89
N GLU A 321 8.67 -7.35 -36.95
CA GLU A 321 9.09 -8.53 -37.72
C GLU A 321 10.01 -9.45 -36.90
N SER A 322 11.00 -8.89 -36.20
CA SER A 322 11.97 -9.66 -35.42
C SER A 322 11.39 -10.37 -34.18
N CYS A 323 10.22 -9.95 -33.70
CA CYS A 323 9.73 -10.35 -32.38
C CYS A 323 8.92 -11.66 -32.34
N TYR A 324 8.54 -12.24 -33.49
CA TYR A 324 7.59 -13.37 -33.52
C TYR A 324 8.15 -14.70 -32.98
N GLU A 325 9.48 -14.86 -32.96
CA GLU A 325 10.16 -16.03 -32.37
C GLU A 325 10.20 -16.00 -30.82
N HIS A 326 9.61 -14.98 -30.19
CA HIS A 326 9.64 -14.83 -28.74
C HIS A 326 8.45 -15.50 -28.03
N PRO A 327 8.64 -16.02 -26.79
CA PRO A 327 7.62 -16.66 -25.96
C PRO A 327 6.23 -16.00 -25.89
N CYS A 328 6.11 -14.68 -26.06
CA CYS A 328 4.83 -13.98 -26.10
C CYS A 328 3.95 -14.35 -27.30
N PHE A 329 4.52 -14.92 -28.36
CA PHE A 329 3.83 -15.41 -29.56
C PHE A 329 3.93 -16.93 -29.75
N LEU A 330 4.42 -17.66 -28.73
CA LEU A 330 4.46 -19.13 -28.75
C LEU A 330 3.37 -19.69 -27.83
N GLN A 331 2.60 -20.66 -28.35
CA GLN A 331 1.61 -21.42 -27.59
C GLN A 331 2.31 -22.52 -26.77
N THR A 332 1.61 -23.11 -25.79
CA THR A 332 2.17 -24.16 -24.92
C THR A 332 2.60 -25.44 -25.66
N ALA A 333 2.17 -25.65 -26.91
CA ALA A 333 2.59 -26.73 -27.78
C ALA A 333 3.83 -26.41 -28.65
N GLY A 334 4.31 -25.16 -28.63
CA GLY A 334 5.37 -24.66 -29.52
C GLY A 334 4.86 -23.92 -30.76
N ASP A 335 3.58 -24.08 -31.11
CA ASP A 335 2.97 -23.42 -32.28
C ASP A 335 2.95 -21.89 -32.17
N THR A 336 3.12 -21.19 -33.29
CA THR A 336 3.03 -19.74 -33.35
C THR A 336 1.58 -19.26 -33.18
N VAL A 337 1.40 -18.19 -32.42
CA VAL A 337 0.12 -17.50 -32.25
C VAL A 337 -0.22 -16.80 -33.57
N GLN A 338 -1.33 -17.18 -34.19
CA GLN A 338 -1.81 -16.57 -35.42
C GLN A 338 -2.47 -15.21 -35.15
N PRO A 339 -2.40 -14.23 -36.06
CA PRO A 339 -3.20 -13.01 -35.95
C PRO A 339 -4.72 -13.31 -36.07
N TRP A 340 -5.55 -12.33 -35.75
CA TRP A 340 -6.96 -12.30 -36.17
C TRP A 340 -7.11 -12.19 -37.68
N GLU A 341 -8.14 -12.84 -38.21
CA GLU A 341 -8.60 -12.68 -39.59
C GLU A 341 -9.78 -11.70 -39.62
N GLY A 342 -9.80 -10.82 -40.62
CA GLY A 342 -10.82 -9.79 -40.78
C GLY A 342 -10.76 -9.18 -42.17
N THR A 343 -11.77 -8.41 -42.57
CA THR A 343 -11.79 -7.73 -43.86
C THR A 343 -10.72 -6.64 -44.00
N GLY A 344 -10.23 -6.11 -42.88
CA GLY A 344 -9.15 -5.13 -42.82
C GLY A 344 -7.86 -5.56 -42.14
N LEU A 345 -7.61 -6.87 -42.11
CA LEU A 345 -6.41 -7.44 -41.51
C LEU A 345 -5.60 -8.23 -42.56
N PRO A 346 -4.27 -8.37 -42.38
CA PRO A 346 -3.44 -9.12 -43.32
C PRO A 346 -3.91 -10.58 -43.45
N ARG A 347 -4.13 -11.03 -44.68
CA ARG A 347 -4.47 -12.43 -45.00
C ARG A 347 -3.23 -13.19 -45.46
N ALA A 348 -3.07 -14.42 -45.00
CA ALA A 348 -2.04 -15.31 -45.51
C ALA A 348 -2.21 -15.52 -47.02
N GLY A 349 -1.22 -15.11 -47.81
CA GLY A 349 -1.19 -15.27 -49.27
C GLY A 349 -1.75 -14.11 -50.11
N CYS A 350 -2.18 -12.98 -49.51
CA CYS A 350 -2.62 -11.78 -50.25
C CYS A 350 -1.70 -10.59 -49.97
N SER A 351 -1.13 -9.98 -51.02
CA SER A 351 -0.17 -8.87 -50.94
C SER A 351 -0.81 -7.47 -50.87
N GLY A 352 -2.04 -7.36 -50.35
CA GLY A 352 -2.76 -6.10 -50.21
C GLY A 352 -3.90 -6.15 -49.19
N LEU A 353 -4.18 -4.99 -48.58
CA LEU A 353 -5.35 -4.75 -47.74
C LEU A 353 -6.41 -4.01 -48.57
N ASP A 354 -7.47 -4.70 -48.99
CA ASP A 354 -8.56 -4.11 -49.80
C ASP A 354 -9.43 -3.15 -48.96
N HIS A 355 -9.15 -1.85 -49.03
CA HIS A 355 -9.92 -0.81 -48.31
C HIS A 355 -10.07 0.50 -49.11
N PRO A 356 -11.16 1.28 -48.88
CA PRO A 356 -11.96 1.36 -47.66
C PRO A 356 -13.33 0.67 -47.69
N ILE A 357 -13.76 0.10 -46.56
CA ILE A 357 -15.11 -0.46 -46.37
C ILE A 357 -15.87 0.38 -45.35
N GLN A 358 -17.09 0.77 -45.69
CA GLN A 358 -18.04 1.53 -44.88
C GLN A 358 -19.25 0.65 -44.54
N ARG A 359 -19.85 0.77 -43.35
CA ARG A 359 -21.26 0.44 -43.12
C ARG A 359 -21.87 1.07 -41.86
N ASP A 360 -23.11 1.52 -42.01
CA ASP A 360 -24.01 2.03 -40.96
C ASP A 360 -24.74 0.89 -40.22
N ASP A 361 -25.04 1.13 -38.93
CA ASP A 361 -26.03 0.37 -38.16
C ASP A 361 -27.34 1.16 -38.03
N ALA A 362 -28.15 1.18 -39.10
CA ALA A 362 -29.50 1.74 -39.07
C ALA A 362 -30.40 1.16 -40.18
N GLN A 363 -30.95 -0.05 -39.98
CA GLN A 363 -32.30 -0.50 -40.40
C GLN A 363 -32.45 -2.04 -40.34
N ARG A 364 -33.27 -2.53 -39.40
CA ARG A 364 -34.46 -3.41 -39.63
C ARG A 364 -34.89 -4.18 -38.37
N THR A 365 -36.19 -4.08 -38.09
CA THR A 365 -37.00 -5.07 -37.35
C THR A 365 -38.20 -5.45 -38.26
N PRO A 366 -39.10 -6.37 -37.88
CA PRO A 366 -38.95 -7.81 -38.08
C PRO A 366 -40.02 -8.40 -39.03
N GLY A 367 -39.86 -9.65 -39.49
CA GLY A 367 -40.88 -10.28 -40.35
C GLY A 367 -40.72 -11.79 -40.59
N ASN A 368 -41.81 -12.51 -40.30
CA ASN A 368 -42.08 -13.95 -40.47
C ASN A 368 -41.65 -14.59 -41.81
N SER A 369 -41.25 -15.88 -41.79
CA SER A 369 -42.04 -16.96 -42.43
C SER A 369 -41.48 -18.39 -42.22
N SER A 370 -42.40 -19.27 -41.82
CA SER A 370 -42.46 -20.74 -41.78
C SER A 370 -41.70 -21.63 -42.79
N SER A 371 -41.43 -22.88 -42.34
CA SER A 371 -41.55 -24.19 -43.06
C SER A 371 -40.55 -24.56 -44.19
N LEU A 372 -40.25 -25.83 -44.55
CA LEU A 372 -40.34 -27.19 -43.92
C LEU A 372 -39.56 -28.20 -44.83
N ASN A 373 -39.13 -29.36 -44.29
CA ASN A 373 -38.70 -30.61 -44.99
C ASN A 373 -37.33 -30.56 -45.75
N ALA A 374 -36.57 -31.66 -45.97
CA ALA A 374 -36.80 -33.12 -45.79
C ALA A 374 -35.53 -33.96 -45.41
N VAL A 375 -35.71 -35.26 -45.07
CA VAL A 375 -34.74 -36.27 -44.49
C VAL A 375 -35.20 -37.69 -44.95
N PRO A 376 -34.37 -38.70 -45.38
CA PRO A 376 -33.30 -39.48 -44.66
C PRO A 376 -32.04 -39.77 -45.58
N PRO A 377 -31.14 -40.80 -45.43
CA PRO A 377 -30.90 -41.89 -44.41
C PRO A 377 -29.49 -41.91 -43.75
N ARG A 378 -29.25 -42.43 -42.52
CA ARG A 378 -29.15 -43.84 -41.99
C ARG A 378 -28.02 -44.70 -42.65
N ALA A 379 -27.23 -45.54 -41.95
CA ALA A 379 -27.18 -45.95 -40.53
C ALA A 379 -25.87 -46.73 -40.14
N GLY A 380 -25.66 -46.98 -38.82
CA GLY A 380 -24.80 -48.06 -38.25
C GLY A 380 -23.49 -47.63 -37.56
N SER A 381 -22.95 -48.29 -36.51
CA SER A 381 -23.52 -49.33 -35.61
C SER A 381 -22.62 -49.61 -34.37
N ARG A 382 -23.26 -49.97 -33.23
CA ARG A 382 -22.76 -50.80 -32.07
C ARG A 382 -21.72 -50.28 -31.05
N GLN A 383 -22.07 -50.44 -29.77
CA GLN A 383 -21.18 -50.54 -28.57
C GLN A 383 -20.74 -52.00 -28.30
N PRO A 384 -19.79 -52.22 -27.38
CA PRO A 384 -20.05 -52.93 -26.10
C PRO A 384 -19.37 -52.25 -24.87
N SER A 385 -19.98 -52.02 -23.69
CA SER A 385 -20.46 -52.93 -22.60
C SER A 385 -19.36 -53.69 -21.83
N TRP A 386 -18.97 -53.25 -20.61
CA TRP A 386 -19.47 -53.62 -19.25
C TRP A 386 -19.03 -55.03 -18.75
N PRO A 387 -18.74 -55.22 -17.45
CA PRO A 387 -19.79 -55.63 -16.51
C PRO A 387 -19.73 -55.06 -15.07
N ALA A 388 -20.81 -55.25 -14.32
CA ALA A 388 -20.96 -54.95 -12.89
C ALA A 388 -21.46 -56.20 -12.14
N PRO A 389 -21.50 -56.20 -10.79
CA PRO A 389 -22.53 -56.93 -10.03
C PRO A 389 -23.57 -56.01 -9.35
N ARG A 390 -24.64 -56.61 -8.80
CA ARG A 390 -25.95 -56.00 -8.47
C ARG A 390 -26.31 -56.08 -6.95
N PRO A 391 -27.48 -55.57 -6.49
CA PRO A 391 -27.66 -55.03 -5.12
C PRO A 391 -28.41 -55.96 -4.14
N PRO A 392 -28.59 -55.51 -2.89
CA PRO A 392 -29.92 -55.20 -2.33
C PRO A 392 -29.94 -53.75 -1.78
N GLY A 393 -31.02 -53.06 -1.43
CA GLY A 393 -32.42 -53.36 -1.08
C GLY A 393 -32.90 -52.13 -0.27
N PRO A 394 -34.21 -51.77 -0.22
CA PRO A 394 -34.62 -50.46 0.27
C PRO A 394 -34.96 -50.46 1.78
N ASP A 395 -34.24 -49.68 2.59
CA ASP A 395 -34.71 -49.32 3.94
C ASP A 395 -34.10 -48.00 4.48
N SER A 396 -34.94 -47.23 5.17
CA SER A 396 -34.66 -46.13 6.11
C SER A 396 -33.48 -45.17 5.83
N ILE A 397 -33.76 -43.97 5.31
CA ILE A 397 -32.86 -42.81 5.46
C ILE A 397 -33.28 -42.01 6.70
N THR A 398 -32.59 -42.25 7.82
CA THR A 398 -32.49 -41.27 8.91
C THR A 398 -31.39 -40.24 8.58
N PRO A 399 -31.58 -38.94 8.88
CA PRO A 399 -30.64 -37.90 8.49
C PRO A 399 -29.38 -37.94 9.38
N SER A 400 -28.23 -38.26 8.78
CA SER A 400 -26.96 -38.37 9.50
C SER A 400 -25.95 -37.28 9.10
N THR A 401 -25.74 -36.37 10.06
CA THR A 401 -24.45 -35.77 10.41
C THR A 401 -23.85 -34.67 9.51
N LEU A 402 -23.99 -33.45 10.02
CA LEU A 402 -23.17 -32.23 9.84
C LEU A 402 -21.83 -32.40 9.08
N GLY A 403 -21.66 -31.66 7.99
CA GLY A 403 -20.45 -31.65 7.17
C GLY A 403 -19.18 -31.26 7.94
N ARG A 404 -18.17 -32.15 7.92
CA ARG A 404 -16.89 -31.97 8.60
C ARG A 404 -16.04 -30.88 7.93
N ALA A 405 -15.89 -29.73 8.62
CA ALA A 405 -15.04 -28.64 8.16
C ALA A 405 -13.58 -29.10 7.96
N VAL A 406 -12.94 -28.61 6.89
CA VAL A 406 -11.51 -28.86 6.61
C VAL A 406 -10.67 -28.16 7.67
N ASP A 407 -9.71 -28.90 8.25
CA ASP A 407 -8.83 -28.40 9.29
C ASP A 407 -7.73 -27.50 8.71
N LEU A 408 -7.58 -26.29 9.28
CA LEU A 408 -6.58 -25.31 8.86
C LEU A 408 -5.14 -25.81 9.12
N SER A 409 -4.92 -26.66 10.13
CA SER A 409 -3.60 -27.15 10.53
C SER A 409 -2.86 -27.87 9.39
N GLN A 410 -3.60 -28.56 8.52
CA GLN A 410 -3.09 -29.46 7.49
C GLN A 410 -2.73 -28.76 6.17
N ILE A 411 -3.09 -27.48 6.03
CA ILE A 411 -2.99 -26.74 4.76
C ILE A 411 -1.59 -26.16 4.63
N ALA A 412 -0.88 -26.42 3.53
CA ALA A 412 0.45 -25.84 3.33
C ALA A 412 0.40 -24.31 3.17
N THR A 413 1.41 -23.61 3.66
CA THR A 413 1.59 -22.14 3.56
C THR A 413 1.30 -21.54 2.18
N LYS A 414 1.67 -22.24 1.10
CA LYS A 414 1.45 -21.83 -0.31
C LYS A 414 0.00 -21.93 -0.78
N ASP A 415 -0.80 -22.77 -0.13
CA ASP A 415 -2.15 -23.14 -0.54
C ASP A 415 -3.25 -22.36 0.21
N LEU A 416 -2.88 -21.55 1.22
CA LEU A 416 -3.81 -20.72 1.99
C LEU A 416 -4.63 -19.75 1.13
N ASP A 417 -4.00 -19.07 0.17
CA ASP A 417 -4.71 -18.17 -0.77
C ASP A 417 -5.78 -18.94 -1.57
N ARG A 418 -5.52 -20.21 -1.96
CA ARG A 418 -6.49 -21.07 -2.65
C ARG A 418 -7.61 -21.53 -1.69
N PHE A 419 -7.24 -22.03 -0.51
CA PHE A 419 -8.19 -22.47 0.51
C PHE A 419 -9.24 -21.39 0.85
N ILE A 420 -8.82 -20.13 0.96
CA ILE A 420 -9.74 -19.03 1.25
C ILE A 420 -10.76 -18.83 0.11
N GLN A 421 -10.34 -18.94 -1.16
CA GLN A 421 -11.25 -18.81 -2.31
C GLN A 421 -12.22 -19.99 -2.38
N ASP A 422 -11.69 -21.21 -2.22
CA ASP A 422 -12.41 -22.45 -2.46
C ASP A 422 -13.36 -22.81 -1.32
N HIS A 423 -13.04 -22.47 -0.06
CA HIS A 423 -13.80 -22.88 1.12
C HIS A 423 -14.34 -21.73 1.98
N LEU A 424 -13.60 -20.63 2.17
CA LEU A 424 -13.99 -19.58 3.12
C LEU A 424 -14.84 -18.47 2.51
N LYS A 425 -14.60 -18.11 1.24
CA LYS A 425 -15.32 -17.01 0.60
C LYS A 425 -16.82 -17.30 0.44
N PRO A 426 -17.70 -16.36 0.79
CA PRO A 426 -19.14 -16.53 0.73
C PRO A 426 -19.63 -16.74 -0.72
N ASN A 427 -20.73 -17.47 -0.88
CA ASN A 427 -21.29 -17.76 -2.19
C ASN A 427 -21.97 -16.50 -2.77
N PRO A 428 -21.56 -15.99 -3.96
CA PRO A 428 -22.14 -14.78 -4.55
C PRO A 428 -23.64 -14.87 -4.84
N GLN A 429 -24.16 -16.08 -5.14
CA GLN A 429 -25.59 -16.31 -5.35
C GLN A 429 -26.37 -16.13 -4.04
N PHE A 430 -25.88 -16.73 -2.95
CA PHE A 430 -26.47 -16.59 -1.62
C PHE A 430 -26.44 -15.13 -1.14
N GLN A 431 -25.30 -14.44 -1.28
CA GLN A 431 -25.20 -13.00 -0.96
C GLN A 431 -26.21 -12.16 -1.75
N LYS A 432 -26.47 -12.49 -3.02
CA LYS A 432 -27.46 -11.80 -3.86
C LYS A 432 -28.90 -12.12 -3.44
N GLN A 433 -29.20 -13.35 -3.04
CA GLN A 433 -30.52 -13.73 -2.49
C GLN A 433 -30.78 -13.00 -1.17
N VAL A 434 -29.84 -13.04 -0.23
CA VAL A 434 -29.98 -12.38 1.07
C VAL A 434 -29.99 -10.85 0.93
N GLY A 435 -29.20 -10.29 0.00
CA GLY A 435 -29.26 -8.87 -0.34
C GLY A 435 -30.65 -8.41 -0.81
N LYS A 436 -31.38 -9.25 -1.56
CA LYS A 436 -32.79 -9.03 -1.91
C LYS A 436 -33.69 -9.16 -0.69
N ALA A 437 -33.58 -10.25 0.08
CA ALA A 437 -34.40 -10.51 1.27
C ALA A 437 -34.31 -9.35 2.28
N ILE A 438 -33.10 -8.84 2.55
CA ILE A 438 -32.91 -7.66 3.40
C ILE A 438 -33.64 -6.44 2.82
N ASN A 439 -33.49 -6.11 1.53
CA ASN A 439 -34.17 -4.94 0.95
C ASN A 439 -35.70 -5.06 1.03
N VAL A 440 -36.21 -6.29 0.93
CA VAL A 440 -37.63 -6.63 1.01
C VAL A 440 -38.17 -6.54 2.44
N ILE A 441 -37.44 -7.06 3.43
CA ILE A 441 -37.69 -6.88 4.88
C ILE A 441 -37.77 -5.40 5.24
N LEU A 442 -36.84 -4.59 4.72
CA LEU A 442 -36.81 -3.14 4.95
C LEU A 442 -37.96 -2.39 4.25
N GLY A 443 -38.52 -2.95 3.18
CA GLY A 443 -39.76 -2.45 2.57
C GLY A 443 -40.96 -2.65 3.51
N CYS A 444 -41.16 -3.88 3.96
CA CYS A 444 -42.22 -4.24 4.91
C CYS A 444 -42.19 -3.35 6.17
N LEU A 445 -41.01 -3.18 6.78
CA LEU A 445 -40.86 -2.37 7.99
C LEU A 445 -41.14 -0.87 7.76
N ARG A 446 -40.84 -0.32 6.58
CA ARG A 446 -41.16 1.09 6.26
C ARG A 446 -42.66 1.31 6.05
N GLU A 447 -43.31 0.38 5.36
CA GLU A 447 -44.72 0.45 5.00
C GLU A 447 -45.62 0.17 6.21
N LYS A 448 -45.42 -0.99 6.86
CA LYS A 448 -46.34 -1.51 7.87
C LYS A 448 -46.06 -1.09 9.31
N CYS A 449 -44.81 -0.87 9.71
CA CYS A 449 -44.51 -0.55 11.10
C CYS A 449 -45.02 0.86 11.46
N VAL A 450 -45.61 0.98 12.66
CA VAL A 450 -46.02 2.26 13.25
C VAL A 450 -44.81 3.18 13.44
N TYR A 451 -43.69 2.61 13.85
CA TYR A 451 -42.43 3.31 14.10
C TYR A 451 -41.68 3.62 12.81
N LYS A 452 -41.70 4.90 12.39
CA LYS A 452 -41.05 5.33 11.14
C LYS A 452 -39.54 5.49 11.31
N ALA A 453 -38.82 4.85 10.40
CA ALA A 453 -37.36 4.88 10.34
C ALA A 453 -36.85 6.09 9.54
N SER A 454 -35.86 6.83 10.08
CA SER A 454 -35.12 7.86 9.34
C SER A 454 -34.29 7.21 8.23
N ARG A 455 -33.53 6.18 8.60
CA ARG A 455 -32.61 5.44 7.73
C ARG A 455 -32.32 4.05 8.27
N VAL A 456 -31.55 3.27 7.51
CA VAL A 456 -31.21 1.89 7.83
C VAL A 456 -29.75 1.64 7.50
N SER A 457 -29.00 1.06 8.43
CA SER A 457 -27.65 0.56 8.20
C SER A 457 -27.59 -0.97 8.22
N LYS A 458 -26.63 -1.52 7.49
CA LYS A 458 -26.28 -2.94 7.47
C LYS A 458 -24.93 -3.09 8.19
N GLY A 459 -24.92 -3.59 9.41
CA GLY A 459 -23.74 -3.96 10.20
C GLY A 459 -23.49 -5.47 10.19
N GLY A 460 -22.92 -6.01 11.27
CA GLY A 460 -22.50 -7.42 11.33
C GLY A 460 -21.40 -7.76 10.32
N SER A 461 -20.98 -9.02 10.26
CA SER A 461 -19.96 -9.50 9.33
C SER A 461 -20.34 -9.24 7.87
N PHE A 462 -21.61 -9.44 7.51
CA PHE A 462 -22.13 -9.14 6.18
C PHE A 462 -21.99 -7.66 5.82
N GLY A 463 -22.37 -6.75 6.73
CA GLY A 463 -22.23 -5.31 6.53
C GLY A 463 -20.77 -4.88 6.38
N ARG A 464 -19.86 -5.46 7.19
CA ARG A 464 -18.41 -5.22 7.16
C ARG A 464 -17.69 -5.88 5.96
N GLY A 465 -18.35 -6.78 5.23
CA GLY A 465 -17.76 -7.55 4.12
C GLY A 465 -16.73 -8.58 4.60
N THR A 466 -16.96 -9.16 5.77
CA THR A 466 -16.11 -10.18 6.44
C THR A 466 -16.91 -11.46 6.72
N ASP A 467 -17.96 -11.72 5.95
CA ASP A 467 -18.82 -12.91 6.04
C ASP A 467 -18.14 -14.17 5.49
N LEU A 468 -18.35 -15.30 6.18
CA LEU A 468 -17.82 -16.62 5.82
C LEU A 468 -18.87 -17.46 5.09
N ARG A 469 -18.42 -18.37 4.23
CA ARG A 469 -19.27 -19.42 3.64
C ARG A 469 -19.87 -20.32 4.73
N GLY A 470 -21.09 -20.83 4.49
CA GLY A 470 -21.70 -21.84 5.36
C GLY A 470 -22.06 -21.32 6.76
N GLY A 471 -22.56 -20.08 6.84
CA GLY A 471 -23.01 -19.46 8.09
C GLY A 471 -22.38 -18.09 8.31
N CYS A 472 -23.19 -17.04 8.32
CA CYS A 472 -22.74 -15.65 8.46
C CYS A 472 -23.71 -14.83 9.33
N ASP A 473 -23.22 -13.73 9.92
CA ASP A 473 -24.02 -12.80 10.72
C ASP A 473 -24.24 -11.46 10.01
N ALA A 474 -25.43 -10.88 10.20
CA ALA A 474 -25.77 -9.52 9.81
C ALA A 474 -26.47 -8.77 10.96
N GLU A 475 -26.20 -7.48 11.05
CA GLU A 475 -26.87 -6.55 11.97
C GLU A 475 -27.69 -5.59 11.10
N LEU A 476 -29.01 -5.52 11.30
CA LEU A 476 -29.87 -4.56 10.60
C LEU A 476 -30.25 -3.46 11.59
N VAL A 477 -29.55 -2.33 11.51
CA VAL A 477 -29.79 -1.19 12.40
C VAL A 477 -30.88 -0.32 11.79
N ILE A 478 -32.01 -0.23 12.47
CA ILE A 478 -33.15 0.61 12.09
C ILE A 478 -33.07 1.89 12.93
N PHE A 479 -32.75 3.01 12.29
CA PHE A 479 -32.72 4.30 12.97
C PHE A 479 -34.15 4.87 13.01
N LEU A 480 -34.68 5.14 14.20
CA LEU A 480 -36.09 5.54 14.37
C LEU A 480 -36.22 7.00 14.79
N ASN A 481 -37.20 7.70 14.20
CA ASN A 481 -37.51 9.10 14.50
C ASN A 481 -38.06 9.32 15.93
N CYS A 482 -38.40 8.24 16.65
CA CYS A 482 -39.01 8.28 17.98
C CYS A 482 -37.99 8.21 19.14
N PHE A 483 -36.69 8.22 18.81
CA PHE A 483 -35.58 8.38 19.75
C PHE A 483 -34.99 9.78 19.55
N GLU A 484 -34.97 10.58 20.62
CA GLU A 484 -34.38 11.92 20.66
C GLU A 484 -33.02 11.91 21.36
N ASP A 485 -32.80 10.96 22.28
CA ASP A 485 -31.49 10.70 22.90
C ASP A 485 -31.12 9.20 23.00
N TYR A 486 -29.96 8.92 23.60
CA TYR A 486 -29.46 7.56 23.82
C TYR A 486 -30.31 6.72 24.79
N ARG A 487 -30.89 7.34 25.82
CA ARG A 487 -31.63 6.71 26.92
C ARG A 487 -33.02 6.24 26.49
N ASP A 488 -33.65 6.94 25.54
CA ASP A 488 -34.94 6.56 24.96
C ASP A 488 -34.97 5.11 24.44
N GLN A 489 -33.82 4.61 23.97
CA GLN A 489 -33.67 3.24 23.51
C GLN A 489 -34.03 2.23 24.61
N ARG A 490 -33.51 2.39 25.84
CA ARG A 490 -33.80 1.44 26.93
C ARG A 490 -35.30 1.33 27.22
N ALA A 491 -36.00 2.46 27.22
CA ALA A 491 -37.40 2.53 27.62
C ALA A 491 -38.36 1.91 26.60
N ARG A 492 -38.08 2.07 25.30
CA ARG A 492 -39.05 1.75 24.22
C ARG A 492 -38.69 0.54 23.36
N ARG A 493 -37.44 0.06 23.42
CA ARG A 493 -36.97 -1.03 22.55
C ARG A 493 -37.78 -2.33 22.66
N PRO A 494 -38.29 -2.81 23.83
CA PRO A 494 -39.09 -4.02 23.90
C PRO A 494 -40.40 -3.94 23.11
N GLU A 495 -41.15 -2.85 23.25
CA GLU A 495 -42.41 -2.59 22.53
C GLU A 495 -42.18 -2.52 21.02
N ILE A 496 -41.14 -1.78 20.61
CA ILE A 496 -40.75 -1.61 19.20
C ILE A 496 -40.34 -2.96 18.58
N LEU A 497 -39.56 -3.78 19.29
CA LEU A 497 -39.14 -5.09 18.81
C LEU A 497 -40.32 -6.06 18.66
N GLN A 498 -41.27 -6.05 19.61
CA GLN A 498 -42.47 -6.88 19.56
C GLN A 498 -43.36 -6.52 18.34
N GLU A 499 -43.56 -5.23 18.08
CA GLU A 499 -44.27 -4.74 16.88
C GLU A 499 -43.53 -5.14 15.59
N MET A 500 -42.21 -4.94 15.53
CA MET A 500 -41.41 -5.34 14.36
C MET A 500 -41.45 -6.85 14.10
N GLN A 501 -41.47 -7.67 15.16
CA GLN A 501 -41.64 -9.11 15.06
C GLN A 501 -43.01 -9.48 14.49
N ALA A 502 -44.09 -8.95 15.06
CA ALA A 502 -45.45 -9.21 14.62
C ALA A 502 -45.67 -8.84 13.14
N GLN A 503 -45.12 -7.71 12.68
CA GLN A 503 -45.19 -7.31 11.27
C GLN A 503 -44.40 -8.24 10.34
N LEU A 504 -43.23 -8.74 10.77
CA LEU A 504 -42.42 -9.66 9.98
C LEU A 504 -43.05 -11.06 9.89
N GLU A 505 -43.55 -11.59 10.99
CA GLU A 505 -44.27 -12.88 11.05
C GLU A 505 -45.57 -12.84 10.23
N SER A 506 -46.36 -11.77 10.35
CA SER A 506 -47.59 -11.57 9.57
C SER A 506 -47.35 -11.47 8.06
N TRP A 507 -46.19 -10.95 7.65
CA TRP A 507 -45.90 -10.63 6.25
C TRP A 507 -45.10 -11.72 5.50
N TRP A 508 -44.34 -12.57 6.20
CA TRP A 508 -43.46 -13.55 5.54
C TRP A 508 -44.21 -14.80 5.04
N GLN A 509 -44.76 -14.72 3.81
CA GLN A 509 -45.55 -15.77 3.14
C GLN A 509 -44.90 -16.25 1.81
N ASP A 510 -43.56 -16.40 1.79
CA ASP A 510 -42.69 -16.68 0.61
C ASP A 510 -42.45 -15.53 -0.40
N PRO A 511 -41.71 -14.47 0.00
CA PRO A 511 -41.40 -13.33 -0.87
C PRO A 511 -40.10 -13.46 -1.68
N VAL A 512 -39.23 -14.46 -1.40
CA VAL A 512 -37.93 -14.63 -2.07
C VAL A 512 -37.67 -16.12 -2.35
N PRO A 513 -37.90 -16.60 -3.58
CA PRO A 513 -37.74 -18.01 -3.91
C PRO A 513 -36.36 -18.57 -3.53
N GLY A 514 -36.40 -19.65 -2.73
CA GLY A 514 -35.22 -20.37 -2.28
C GLY A 514 -34.61 -19.91 -0.94
N LEU A 515 -35.29 -19.04 -0.18
CA LEU A 515 -34.92 -18.67 1.20
C LEU A 515 -36.10 -18.90 2.16
N SER A 516 -35.89 -19.67 3.23
CA SER A 516 -36.78 -19.70 4.40
C SER A 516 -36.36 -18.67 5.44
N LEU A 517 -37.32 -18.23 6.24
CA LEU A 517 -37.12 -17.40 7.44
C LEU A 517 -37.46 -18.25 8.67
N GLU A 518 -36.54 -18.33 9.62
CA GLU A 518 -36.68 -19.06 10.88
C GLU A 518 -36.47 -18.10 12.05
N PHE A 519 -37.33 -18.14 13.06
CA PHE A 519 -37.13 -17.39 14.30
C PHE A 519 -36.54 -18.34 15.36
N PRO A 520 -35.25 -18.19 15.74
CA PRO A 520 -34.69 -18.92 16.87
C PRO A 520 -35.27 -18.40 18.19
N GLU A 521 -34.97 -19.11 19.28
CA GLU A 521 -35.22 -18.63 20.64
C GLU A 521 -34.53 -17.26 20.84
N GLN A 522 -35.27 -16.27 21.34
CA GLN A 522 -34.79 -14.89 21.44
C GLN A 522 -33.86 -14.74 22.65
N THR A 523 -32.55 -14.84 22.40
CA THR A 523 -31.51 -14.83 23.46
C THR A 523 -31.03 -13.43 23.83
N VAL A 524 -31.36 -12.40 23.04
CA VAL A 524 -30.89 -11.03 23.21
C VAL A 524 -32.10 -10.09 23.35
N PRO A 525 -32.43 -9.59 24.56
CA PRO A 525 -33.57 -8.69 24.77
C PRO A 525 -33.51 -7.37 23.99
N GLU A 526 -32.33 -7.04 23.46
CA GLU A 526 -32.04 -5.80 22.75
C GLU A 526 -32.11 -5.93 21.21
N ALA A 527 -32.41 -7.11 20.67
CA ALA A 527 -32.44 -7.33 19.23
C ALA A 527 -33.45 -8.42 18.85
N LEU A 528 -34.18 -8.22 17.75
CA LEU A 528 -34.98 -9.28 17.14
C LEU A 528 -34.05 -10.17 16.31
N GLN A 529 -33.92 -11.44 16.70
CA GLN A 529 -33.07 -12.42 16.04
C GLN A 529 -33.90 -13.28 15.08
N PHE A 530 -33.45 -13.41 13.83
CA PHE A 530 -34.04 -14.33 12.85
C PHE A 530 -32.96 -14.88 11.91
N ARG A 531 -33.22 -16.02 11.29
CA ARG A 531 -32.28 -16.69 10.37
C ARG A 531 -32.88 -16.80 8.97
N LEU A 532 -32.08 -16.47 7.97
CA LEU A 532 -32.37 -16.71 6.56
C LEU A 532 -31.61 -17.95 6.11
N VAL A 533 -32.31 -19.04 5.75
CA VAL A 533 -31.68 -20.30 5.30
C VAL A 533 -31.95 -20.51 3.82
N SER A 534 -30.92 -20.87 3.05
CA SER A 534 -31.09 -21.22 1.64
C SER A 534 -31.57 -22.67 1.50
N THR A 535 -32.69 -22.88 0.80
CA THR A 535 -33.22 -24.24 0.56
C THR A 535 -32.44 -25.01 -0.51
N ALA A 536 -31.64 -24.31 -1.33
CA ALA A 536 -30.86 -24.87 -2.43
C ALA A 536 -29.33 -24.88 -2.19
N LEU A 537 -28.86 -24.36 -1.04
CA LEU A 537 -27.43 -24.23 -0.73
C LEU A 537 -27.25 -24.45 0.78
N GLU A 538 -26.19 -25.16 1.19
CA GLU A 538 -25.80 -25.29 2.60
C GLU A 538 -25.24 -23.96 3.14
N SER A 539 -26.11 -22.96 3.31
CA SER A 539 -25.74 -21.61 3.74
C SER A 539 -26.92 -20.89 4.37
N TRP A 540 -26.64 -20.26 5.51
CA TRP A 540 -27.59 -19.46 6.27
C TRP A 540 -26.97 -18.13 6.70
N MET A 541 -27.83 -17.19 7.07
CA MET A 541 -27.46 -15.94 7.71
C MET A 541 -28.28 -15.73 8.98
N ASP A 542 -27.60 -15.60 10.11
CA ASP A 542 -28.19 -15.14 11.37
C ASP A 542 -28.27 -13.60 11.35
N VAL A 543 -29.47 -13.05 11.49
CA VAL A 543 -29.74 -11.61 11.38
C VAL A 543 -30.23 -11.09 12.73
N CYS A 544 -29.56 -10.06 13.26
CA CYS A 544 -29.99 -9.32 14.44
C CYS A 544 -30.52 -7.95 14.00
N LEU A 545 -31.81 -7.70 14.20
CA LEU A 545 -32.44 -6.41 13.90
C LEU A 545 -32.47 -5.55 15.18
N VAL A 546 -31.94 -4.34 15.10
CA VAL A 546 -31.68 -3.47 16.25
C VAL A 546 -32.23 -2.05 16.01
N PRO A 547 -33.26 -1.61 16.76
CA PRO A 547 -33.67 -0.22 16.82
C PRO A 547 -32.63 0.66 17.52
N ALA A 548 -32.22 1.77 16.89
CA ALA A 548 -31.18 2.66 17.41
C ALA A 548 -31.51 4.16 17.23
N PHE A 549 -30.94 5.01 18.08
CA PHE A 549 -30.95 6.47 17.95
C PHE A 549 -29.98 6.93 16.85
N ASP A 550 -30.38 7.92 16.06
CA ASP A 550 -29.58 8.48 14.96
C ASP A 550 -28.61 9.58 15.41
N ALA A 551 -27.79 9.28 16.41
CA ALA A 551 -26.86 10.24 17.03
C ALA A 551 -25.82 10.84 16.05
N VAL A 552 -25.57 10.17 14.93
CA VAL A 552 -24.51 10.50 13.97
C VAL A 552 -25.05 11.26 12.75
N GLY A 553 -26.32 11.03 12.39
CA GLY A 553 -26.91 11.57 11.16
C GLY A 553 -26.19 11.11 9.88
N GLN A 554 -26.56 11.72 8.75
CA GLN A 554 -26.02 11.36 7.43
C GLN A 554 -24.63 11.98 7.20
N LEU A 555 -23.57 11.23 7.50
CA LEU A 555 -22.19 11.66 7.26
C LEU A 555 -21.79 11.57 5.78
N CYS A 556 -21.09 12.60 5.29
CA CYS A 556 -20.34 12.52 4.05
C CYS A 556 -19.15 11.55 4.19
N ALA A 557 -18.76 10.89 3.10
CA ALA A 557 -17.68 9.91 3.11
C ALA A 557 -16.33 10.53 3.54
N GLY A 558 -15.86 10.16 4.73
CA GLY A 558 -14.60 10.65 5.33
C GLY A 558 -14.75 11.80 6.33
N ALA A 559 -15.97 12.26 6.63
CA ALA A 559 -16.21 13.21 7.71
C ALA A 559 -16.15 12.51 9.09
N LYS A 560 -15.55 13.16 10.09
CA LYS A 560 -15.61 12.71 11.49
C LYS A 560 -16.96 13.11 12.12
N PRO A 561 -17.51 12.31 13.06
CA PRO A 561 -18.59 12.77 13.93
C PRO A 561 -18.18 14.00 14.74
N ALA A 562 -19.16 14.85 15.09
CA ALA A 562 -18.92 15.96 16.00
C ALA A 562 -18.61 15.45 17.42
N PRO A 563 -17.67 16.05 18.19
CA PRO A 563 -17.32 15.58 19.54
C PRO A 563 -18.52 15.46 20.49
N GLN A 564 -19.53 16.32 20.31
CA GLN A 564 -20.77 16.34 21.07
C GLN A 564 -21.53 15.00 21.04
N VAL A 565 -21.42 14.24 19.95
CA VAL A 565 -22.02 12.89 19.81
C VAL A 565 -21.44 11.95 20.88
N TYR A 566 -20.13 12.01 21.10
CA TYR A 566 -19.46 11.18 22.09
C TYR A 566 -19.57 11.75 23.51
N SER A 567 -19.57 13.08 23.69
CA SER A 567 -19.75 13.65 25.04
C SER A 567 -21.16 13.37 25.60
N THR A 568 -22.20 13.41 24.76
CA THR A 568 -23.58 13.05 25.17
C THR A 568 -23.75 11.55 25.40
N LEU A 569 -23.08 10.70 24.60
CA LEU A 569 -22.98 9.26 24.87
C LEU A 569 -22.41 9.00 26.28
N LEU A 570 -21.30 9.65 26.64
CA LEU A 570 -20.66 9.51 27.95
C LEU A 570 -21.53 10.05 29.09
N GLN A 571 -22.28 11.13 28.86
CA GLN A 571 -23.22 11.69 29.83
C GLN A 571 -24.48 10.83 30.04
N SER A 572 -24.80 9.92 29.12
CA SER A 572 -25.98 9.05 29.25
C SER A 572 -25.85 8.00 30.36
N GLY A 573 -24.62 7.72 30.83
CA GLY A 573 -24.35 6.64 31.79
C GLY A 573 -24.52 5.24 31.20
N CYS A 574 -24.32 5.09 29.89
CA CYS A 574 -24.40 3.80 29.21
C CYS A 574 -23.28 2.83 29.62
N GLN A 575 -23.56 1.54 29.53
CA GLN A 575 -22.54 0.50 29.60
C GLN A 575 -21.69 0.49 28.32
N GLY A 576 -20.48 -0.07 28.39
CA GLY A 576 -19.54 -0.07 27.27
C GLY A 576 -20.09 -0.83 26.05
N GLY A 577 -20.35 -0.12 24.96
CA GLY A 577 -20.91 -0.69 23.72
C GLY A 577 -22.43 -0.86 23.67
N GLU A 578 -23.16 -0.45 24.71
CA GLU A 578 -24.63 -0.54 24.78
C GLU A 578 -25.33 0.15 23.58
N HIS A 579 -24.76 1.27 23.12
CA HIS A 579 -25.25 2.03 21.99
C HIS A 579 -24.43 1.83 20.70
N ALA A 580 -23.60 0.77 20.62
CA ALA A 580 -22.72 0.50 19.47
C ALA A 580 -23.48 0.44 18.13
N ALA A 581 -24.75 0.04 18.14
CA ALA A 581 -25.66 0.06 16.98
C ALA A 581 -25.74 1.45 16.32
N CYS A 582 -25.75 2.53 17.11
CA CYS A 582 -25.78 3.91 16.61
C CYS A 582 -24.58 4.24 15.72
N PHE A 583 -23.45 3.55 15.95
CA PHE A 583 -22.18 3.73 15.25
C PHE A 583 -21.92 2.65 14.18
N ALA A 584 -22.92 1.81 13.84
CA ALA A 584 -22.75 0.69 12.92
C ALA A 584 -22.23 1.09 11.52
N GLU A 585 -22.58 2.28 11.02
CA GLU A 585 -22.01 2.80 9.76
C GLU A 585 -20.52 3.13 9.87
N LEU A 586 -20.06 3.69 11.00
CA LEU A 586 -18.64 3.98 11.24
C LEU A 586 -17.84 2.67 11.30
N ARG A 587 -18.33 1.69 12.09
CA ARG A 587 -17.76 0.34 12.21
C ARG A 587 -17.71 -0.36 10.85
N ARG A 588 -18.78 -0.27 10.06
CA ARG A 588 -18.86 -0.79 8.68
C ARG A 588 -17.85 -0.13 7.76
N ASN A 589 -17.80 1.20 7.72
CA ASN A 589 -16.95 1.94 6.81
C ASN A 589 -15.46 1.70 7.11
N PHE A 590 -15.08 1.66 8.39
CA PHE A 590 -13.72 1.39 8.85
C PHE A 590 -13.15 0.05 8.33
N VAL A 591 -13.96 -1.01 8.29
CA VAL A 591 -13.57 -2.31 7.74
C VAL A 591 -13.74 -2.35 6.21
N ASN A 592 -14.77 -1.68 5.66
CA ASN A 592 -15.05 -1.80 4.23
C ASN A 592 -14.06 -1.12 3.30
N VAL A 593 -13.41 -0.04 3.75
CA VAL A 593 -12.36 0.66 2.96
C VAL A 593 -11.05 -0.14 2.82
N ARG A 594 -10.93 -1.28 3.52
CA ARG A 594 -9.70 -2.08 3.57
C ARG A 594 -9.51 -2.99 2.34
N PRO A 595 -8.26 -3.35 1.98
CA PRO A 595 -7.98 -4.14 0.79
C PRO A 595 -8.66 -5.51 0.79
N ALA A 596 -9.01 -6.01 -0.39
CA ALA A 596 -9.66 -7.32 -0.54
C ALA A 596 -8.79 -8.48 -0.02
N LYS A 597 -7.45 -8.35 -0.06
CA LYS A 597 -6.55 -9.33 0.52
C LYS A 597 -6.53 -9.29 2.06
N LEU A 598 -6.63 -8.10 2.67
CA LEU A 598 -6.81 -7.99 4.13
C LEU A 598 -8.13 -8.61 4.58
N LYS A 599 -9.24 -8.34 3.88
CA LYS A 599 -10.53 -9.01 4.17
C LYS A 599 -10.41 -10.54 4.04
N SER A 600 -9.64 -11.03 3.07
CA SER A 600 -9.37 -12.47 2.90
C SER A 600 -8.54 -13.05 4.07
N LEU A 601 -7.62 -12.28 4.68
CA LEU A 601 -6.91 -12.68 5.90
C LEU A 601 -7.86 -12.67 7.11
N ILE A 602 -8.76 -11.69 7.22
CA ILE A 602 -9.81 -11.66 8.25
C ILE A 602 -10.68 -12.93 8.17
N LEU A 603 -11.08 -13.37 6.97
CA LEU A 603 -11.81 -14.65 6.81
C LEU A 603 -11.02 -15.84 7.38
N LEU A 604 -9.70 -15.90 7.13
CA LEU A 604 -8.84 -16.97 7.63
C LEU A 604 -8.77 -16.99 9.17
N VAL A 605 -8.57 -15.82 9.78
CA VAL A 605 -8.55 -15.66 11.25
C VAL A 605 -9.91 -16.00 11.87
N LYS A 606 -11.01 -15.57 11.25
CA LYS A 606 -12.37 -15.89 11.71
C LYS A 606 -12.70 -17.38 11.59
N HIS A 607 -12.17 -18.06 10.58
CA HIS A 607 -12.33 -19.50 10.41
C HIS A 607 -11.59 -20.27 11.52
N TRP A 608 -10.33 -19.91 11.80
CA TRP A 608 -9.58 -20.44 12.94
C TRP A 608 -10.31 -20.22 14.27
N TYR A 609 -10.77 -19.00 14.54
CA TYR A 609 -11.55 -18.69 15.74
C TYR A 609 -12.79 -19.58 15.88
N ARG A 610 -13.52 -19.83 14.78
CA ARG A 610 -14.70 -20.73 14.79
C ARG A 610 -14.32 -22.17 15.10
N GLN A 611 -13.14 -22.66 14.68
CA GLN A 611 -12.64 -23.99 15.04
C GLN A 611 -12.37 -24.08 16.55
N VAL A 612 -11.67 -23.11 17.13
CA VAL A 612 -11.40 -23.05 18.58
C VAL A 612 -12.69 -22.92 19.39
N ALA A 613 -13.62 -22.04 18.96
CA ALA A 613 -14.90 -21.85 19.63
C ALA A 613 -15.81 -23.11 19.57
N ALA A 614 -15.71 -23.91 18.51
CA ALA A 614 -16.42 -25.18 18.41
C ALA A 614 -15.85 -26.26 19.35
N GLN A 615 -14.52 -26.30 19.53
CA GLN A 615 -13.87 -27.20 20.48
C GLN A 615 -14.23 -26.84 21.94
N ASN A 616 -14.27 -25.55 22.27
CA ASN A 616 -14.64 -25.05 23.60
C ASN A 616 -16.06 -25.52 24.02
N LYS A 617 -17.03 -25.56 23.09
CA LYS A 617 -18.39 -26.08 23.36
C LYS A 617 -18.44 -27.58 23.69
N GLY A 618 -17.39 -28.34 23.38
CA GLY A 618 -17.29 -29.77 23.67
C GLY A 618 -16.68 -30.10 25.04
N GLN A 619 -16.10 -29.14 25.76
CA GLN A 619 -15.39 -29.38 27.02
C GLN A 619 -15.79 -28.38 28.12
N GLN A 620 -16.61 -28.87 29.06
CA GLN A 620 -17.04 -28.26 30.33
C GLN A 620 -18.10 -27.13 30.31
N PRO A 621 -18.95 -27.01 31.36
CA PRO A 621 -20.11 -26.11 31.36
C PRO A 621 -19.85 -24.70 31.92
N ALA A 622 -18.60 -24.32 32.21
CA ALA A 622 -18.27 -23.11 32.97
C ALA A 622 -17.04 -22.35 32.44
N CYS A 623 -16.68 -22.54 31.16
CA CYS A 623 -15.58 -21.80 30.54
C CYS A 623 -15.98 -20.33 30.29
N ALA A 624 -15.07 -19.38 30.58
CA ALA A 624 -15.32 -17.96 30.37
C ALA A 624 -15.56 -17.64 28.88
N SER A 625 -16.45 -16.69 28.60
CA SER A 625 -16.80 -16.34 27.22
C SER A 625 -15.58 -15.82 26.45
N LEU A 626 -15.31 -16.43 25.30
CA LEU A 626 -14.33 -15.94 24.34
C LEU A 626 -14.67 -14.51 23.88
N PRO A 627 -13.68 -13.67 23.53
CA PRO A 627 -13.91 -12.33 23.03
C PRO A 627 -14.75 -12.36 21.73
N PRO A 628 -15.57 -11.32 21.46
CA PRO A 628 -16.31 -11.22 20.20
C PRO A 628 -15.40 -11.38 18.98
N VAL A 629 -15.86 -12.11 17.96
CA VAL A 629 -15.15 -12.33 16.68
C VAL A 629 -14.62 -11.02 16.07
N TYR A 630 -15.35 -9.93 16.28
CA TYR A 630 -15.01 -8.59 15.82
C TYR A 630 -13.71 -8.03 16.43
N ALA A 631 -13.33 -8.43 17.65
CA ALA A 631 -12.04 -8.08 18.25
C ALA A 631 -10.86 -8.62 17.41
N LEU A 632 -11.01 -9.80 16.82
CA LEU A 632 -10.03 -10.42 15.93
C LEU A 632 -10.06 -9.80 14.52
N GLU A 633 -11.20 -9.28 14.06
CA GLU A 633 -11.25 -8.44 12.86
C GLU A 633 -10.41 -7.18 13.06
N LEU A 634 -10.58 -6.49 14.20
CA LEU A 634 -9.80 -5.30 14.56
C LEU A 634 -8.31 -5.62 14.77
N LEU A 635 -7.98 -6.70 15.49
CA LEU A 635 -6.59 -7.11 15.70
C LEU A 635 -5.89 -7.49 14.39
N THR A 636 -6.61 -8.08 13.43
CA THR A 636 -6.09 -8.37 12.08
C THR A 636 -5.84 -7.08 11.28
N ILE A 637 -6.73 -6.08 11.40
CA ILE A 637 -6.52 -4.76 10.78
C ILE A 637 -5.30 -4.07 11.40
N PHE A 638 -5.19 -4.06 12.73
CA PHE A 638 -4.03 -3.53 13.44
C PHE A 638 -2.72 -4.20 13.02
N ALA A 639 -2.68 -5.54 12.99
CA ALA A 639 -1.51 -6.29 12.54
C ALA A 639 -1.06 -5.92 11.13
N TRP A 640 -2.02 -5.75 10.20
CA TRP A 640 -1.72 -5.33 8.84
C TRP A 640 -1.28 -3.86 8.77
N GLU A 641 -1.95 -2.92 9.46
CA GLU A 641 -1.59 -1.50 9.46
C GLU A 641 -0.19 -1.24 10.02
N GLN A 642 0.20 -1.94 11.09
CA GLN A 642 1.48 -1.71 11.77
C GLN A 642 2.65 -2.53 11.17
N GLY A 643 2.33 -3.67 10.55
CA GLY A 643 3.32 -4.66 10.11
C GLY A 643 3.51 -4.78 8.61
N CYS A 644 2.51 -4.39 7.81
CA CYS A 644 2.49 -4.61 6.38
C CYS A 644 2.17 -3.36 5.55
N GLY A 645 1.02 -2.72 5.76
CA GLY A 645 0.53 -1.57 4.97
C GLY A 645 0.18 -1.85 3.50
N GLU A 646 0.69 -2.93 2.92
CA GLU A 646 0.61 -3.25 1.49
C GLU A 646 -0.68 -3.99 1.08
N ASP A 647 -1.17 -3.72 -0.14
CA ASP A 647 -2.28 -4.45 -0.78
C ASP A 647 -1.98 -5.94 -1.03
N SER A 648 -0.69 -6.31 -1.11
CA SER A 648 -0.24 -7.66 -1.49
C SER A 648 0.80 -8.24 -0.53
N PHE A 649 0.38 -9.21 0.29
CA PHE A 649 1.23 -9.92 1.25
C PHE A 649 1.00 -11.45 1.22
N LYS A 650 1.77 -12.21 2.02
CA LYS A 650 1.61 -13.66 2.19
C LYS A 650 0.66 -13.97 3.36
N MET A 651 -0.36 -14.80 3.14
CA MET A 651 -1.39 -15.08 4.14
C MET A 651 -0.83 -15.71 5.43
N ALA A 652 0.15 -16.62 5.31
CA ALA A 652 0.80 -17.23 6.47
C ALA A 652 1.53 -16.21 7.38
N GLN A 653 2.13 -15.16 6.80
CA GLN A 653 2.81 -14.12 7.60
C GLN A 653 1.80 -13.29 8.39
N GLY A 654 0.72 -12.89 7.72
CA GLY A 654 -0.38 -12.16 8.38
C GLY A 654 -1.07 -12.99 9.46
N LEU A 655 -1.36 -14.27 9.18
CA LEU A 655 -1.95 -15.18 10.15
C LEU A 655 -1.04 -15.33 11.37
N LYS A 656 0.26 -15.62 11.17
CA LYS A 656 1.20 -15.75 12.28
C LYS A 656 1.26 -14.49 13.15
N THR A 657 1.33 -13.32 12.52
CA THR A 657 1.38 -12.04 13.24
C THR A 657 0.17 -11.86 14.16
N VAL A 658 -1.03 -12.24 13.70
CA VAL A 658 -2.25 -12.16 14.53
C VAL A 658 -2.20 -13.17 15.68
N LEU A 659 -1.70 -14.39 15.45
CA LEU A 659 -1.58 -15.43 16.49
C LEU A 659 -0.53 -15.08 17.56
N GLU A 660 0.59 -14.47 17.18
CA GLU A 660 1.59 -13.95 18.13
C GLU A 660 1.00 -12.80 18.97
N LEU A 661 0.20 -11.91 18.37
CA LEU A 661 -0.51 -10.84 19.10
C LEU A 661 -1.59 -11.39 20.06
N VAL A 662 -2.30 -12.47 19.69
CA VAL A 662 -3.22 -13.19 20.57
C VAL A 662 -2.48 -13.80 21.78
N GLN A 663 -1.30 -14.38 21.57
CA GLN A 663 -0.46 -14.86 22.69
C GLN A 663 0.00 -13.71 23.60
N GLN A 664 0.20 -12.51 23.05
CA GLN A 664 0.54 -11.28 23.77
C GLN A 664 -0.69 -10.50 24.29
N HIS A 665 -1.87 -11.12 24.44
CA HIS A 665 -3.10 -10.43 24.87
C HIS A 665 -2.97 -9.59 26.15
N GLN A 666 -2.14 -10.03 27.12
CA GLN A 666 -1.86 -9.29 28.36
C GLN A 666 -1.12 -7.95 28.14
N GLN A 667 -0.66 -7.70 26.92
CA GLN A 667 0.05 -6.49 26.51
C GLN A 667 -0.72 -5.67 25.45
N LEU A 668 -1.80 -6.21 24.88
CA LEU A 668 -2.55 -5.57 23.79
C LEU A 668 -3.22 -4.26 24.24
N CYS A 669 -2.82 -3.16 23.61
CA CYS A 669 -3.39 -1.83 23.79
C CYS A 669 -3.59 -1.19 22.41
N VAL A 670 -4.79 -1.40 21.85
CA VAL A 670 -5.14 -1.07 20.46
C VAL A 670 -6.36 -0.16 20.43
N TYR A 671 -6.24 0.99 19.77
CA TYR A 671 -7.37 1.87 19.46
C TYR A 671 -7.05 2.78 18.26
N TRP A 672 -8.06 3.43 17.72
CA TRP A 672 -7.94 4.35 16.58
C TRP A 672 -8.59 5.71 16.89
N THR A 673 -7.95 6.80 16.48
CA THR A 673 -8.47 8.17 16.63
C THR A 673 -9.17 8.70 15.36
N VAL A 674 -9.75 7.78 14.59
CA VAL A 674 -10.37 8.09 13.29
C VAL A 674 -11.66 8.87 13.49
N ASN A 675 -12.54 8.43 14.39
CA ASN A 675 -13.84 9.07 14.62
C ASN A 675 -13.88 9.93 15.91
N TYR A 676 -13.12 9.55 16.95
CA TYR A 676 -12.98 10.29 18.20
C TYR A 676 -11.49 10.59 18.48
N SER A 677 -11.16 11.58 19.31
CA SER A 677 -9.77 11.93 19.66
C SER A 677 -9.66 12.50 21.08
N PHE A 678 -8.43 12.75 21.54
CA PHE A 678 -8.13 13.37 22.83
C PHE A 678 -8.28 14.90 22.82
N GLU A 679 -8.77 15.50 21.74
CA GLU A 679 -8.96 16.96 21.64
C GLU A 679 -10.04 17.45 22.61
N ASP A 680 -11.17 16.75 22.68
CA ASP A 680 -12.26 17.05 23.61
C ASP A 680 -11.92 16.61 25.06
N PRO A 681 -12.12 17.45 26.09
CA PRO A 681 -11.77 17.10 27.47
C PRO A 681 -12.55 15.92 28.06
N ALA A 682 -13.83 15.75 27.73
CA ALA A 682 -14.65 14.65 28.24
C ALA A 682 -14.24 13.32 27.60
N ILE A 683 -14.04 13.33 26.27
CA ILE A 683 -13.53 12.16 25.53
C ILE A 683 -12.11 11.81 26.01
N ARG A 684 -11.22 12.80 26.18
CA ARG A 684 -9.85 12.60 26.73
C ARG A 684 -9.88 11.89 28.08
N THR A 685 -10.68 12.40 29.02
CA THR A 685 -10.80 11.85 30.38
C THR A 685 -11.27 10.39 30.35
N HIS A 686 -12.29 10.09 29.53
CA HIS A 686 -12.78 8.73 29.37
C HIS A 686 -11.75 7.79 28.71
N LEU A 687 -11.09 8.21 27.63
CA LEU A 687 -10.08 7.40 26.95
C LEU A 687 -8.87 7.13 27.86
N LEU A 688 -8.40 8.11 28.64
CA LEU A 688 -7.35 7.89 29.64
C LEU A 688 -7.81 6.92 30.74
N GLY A 689 -9.09 6.94 31.12
CA GLY A 689 -9.69 5.95 32.01
C GLY A 689 -9.74 4.53 31.40
N GLN A 690 -10.03 4.41 30.10
CA GLN A 690 -9.96 3.12 29.37
C GLN A 690 -8.52 2.60 29.31
N LEU A 691 -7.53 3.47 29.06
CA LEU A 691 -6.10 3.10 28.99
C LEU A 691 -5.54 2.55 30.31
N GLN A 692 -6.16 2.86 31.45
CA GLN A 692 -5.80 2.30 32.77
C GLN A 692 -6.41 0.92 33.05
N LYS A 693 -7.39 0.46 32.26
CA LYS A 693 -8.03 -0.85 32.46
C LYS A 693 -7.08 -2.01 32.15
N PRO A 694 -7.30 -3.21 32.76
CA PRO A 694 -6.57 -4.42 32.42
C PRO A 694 -6.57 -4.71 30.91
N ARG A 695 -5.49 -5.33 30.43
CA ARG A 695 -5.36 -5.79 29.05
C ARG A 695 -6.05 -7.15 28.87
N PRO A 696 -6.51 -7.50 27.66
CA PRO A 696 -6.43 -6.74 26.42
C PRO A 696 -7.41 -5.55 26.35
N LEU A 697 -6.90 -4.43 25.83
CA LEU A 697 -7.69 -3.27 25.47
C LEU A 697 -7.72 -3.15 23.95
N ILE A 698 -8.88 -3.39 23.34
CA ILE A 698 -9.14 -3.19 21.92
C ILE A 698 -10.40 -2.32 21.83
N LEU A 699 -10.25 -1.01 21.63
CA LEU A 699 -11.40 -0.11 21.53
C LEU A 699 -12.00 -0.13 20.12
N ASP A 700 -13.33 -0.16 20.05
CA ASP A 700 -14.07 -0.04 18.79
C ASP A 700 -13.78 1.32 18.11
N PRO A 701 -13.45 1.36 16.81
CA PRO A 701 -13.08 2.61 16.13
C PRO A 701 -14.25 3.58 15.93
N GLY A 702 -15.50 3.14 16.08
CA GLY A 702 -16.72 3.94 16.01
C GLY A 702 -17.30 4.33 17.38
N ASP A 703 -17.05 3.56 18.45
CA ASP A 703 -17.58 3.74 19.80
C ASP A 703 -16.45 3.72 20.87
N PRO A 704 -16.08 4.85 21.48
CA PRO A 704 -14.99 4.92 22.47
C PRO A 704 -15.36 4.28 23.82
N THR A 705 -16.61 3.88 24.04
CA THR A 705 -17.03 3.19 25.28
C THR A 705 -16.75 1.69 25.23
N TRP A 706 -16.68 1.11 24.03
CA TRP A 706 -16.67 -0.34 23.82
C TRP A 706 -15.25 -0.90 23.71
N ASN A 707 -14.76 -1.53 24.78
CA ASN A 707 -13.61 -2.43 24.70
C ASN A 707 -14.07 -3.80 24.20
N VAL A 708 -13.93 -4.05 22.89
CA VAL A 708 -14.26 -5.35 22.29
C VAL A 708 -13.27 -6.44 22.67
N GLY A 709 -12.14 -6.09 23.30
CA GLY A 709 -11.17 -7.04 23.84
C GLY A 709 -11.66 -7.82 25.06
N GLN A 710 -12.80 -7.48 25.66
CA GLN A 710 -13.32 -8.20 26.84
C GLN A 710 -13.68 -9.66 26.51
N GLY A 711 -13.23 -10.59 27.36
CA GLY A 711 -13.40 -12.04 27.21
C GLY A 711 -12.16 -12.80 27.68
N SER A 712 -12.20 -14.13 27.67
CA SER A 712 -11.03 -14.99 27.93
C SER A 712 -10.21 -15.19 26.65
N TRP A 713 -8.93 -14.86 26.72
CA TRP A 713 -7.97 -15.00 25.61
C TRP A 713 -7.00 -16.17 25.81
N GLU A 714 -7.02 -16.79 26.98
CA GLU A 714 -6.11 -17.87 27.38
C GLU A 714 -6.23 -19.08 26.43
N LEU A 715 -7.46 -19.50 26.11
CA LEU A 715 -7.69 -20.59 25.15
C LEU A 715 -7.23 -20.22 23.73
N LEU A 716 -7.48 -18.97 23.30
CA LEU A 716 -7.02 -18.49 21.99
C LEU A 716 -5.49 -18.45 21.90
N ALA A 717 -4.81 -18.07 22.99
CA ALA A 717 -3.35 -18.06 23.08
C ALA A 717 -2.75 -19.48 23.07
N GLN A 718 -3.39 -20.44 23.75
CA GLN A 718 -2.98 -21.85 23.72
C GLN A 718 -3.11 -22.44 22.32
N GLU A 719 -4.28 -22.30 21.68
CA GLU A 719 -4.51 -22.82 20.32
C GLU A 719 -3.68 -22.08 19.26
N ALA A 720 -3.35 -20.80 19.47
CA ALA A 720 -2.41 -20.06 18.62
C ALA A 720 -1.00 -20.68 18.66
N ALA A 721 -0.49 -20.98 19.85
CA ALA A 721 0.82 -21.63 20.04
C ALA A 721 0.86 -23.05 19.43
N VAL A 722 -0.25 -23.81 19.53
CA VAL A 722 -0.38 -25.11 18.85
C VAL A 722 -0.31 -24.94 17.33
N LEU A 723 -1.05 -23.99 16.76
CA LEU A 723 -1.14 -23.78 15.31
C LEU A 723 0.18 -23.33 14.67
N GLU A 724 1.03 -22.58 15.40
CA GLU A 724 2.37 -22.19 14.94
C GLU A 724 3.30 -23.38 14.61
N THR A 725 3.03 -24.55 15.18
CA THR A 725 3.81 -25.77 14.90
C THR A 725 3.37 -26.50 13.62
N GLN A 726 2.26 -26.08 12.99
CA GLN A 726 1.57 -26.83 11.93
C GLN A 726 1.98 -26.41 10.50
N ALA A 727 1.49 -27.16 9.50
CA ALA A 727 1.88 -27.00 8.09
C ALA A 727 1.49 -25.63 7.50
N CYS A 728 0.44 -24.99 8.03
CA CYS A 728 -0.02 -23.67 7.58
C CYS A 728 0.92 -22.52 7.95
N LEU A 729 1.86 -22.74 8.88
CA LEU A 729 2.83 -21.75 9.36
C LEU A 729 4.29 -22.21 9.23
N ARG A 730 4.53 -23.33 8.52
CA ARG A 730 5.86 -23.82 8.15
C ARG A 730 6.12 -23.71 6.65
N SER A 731 7.35 -23.35 6.30
CA SER A 731 7.82 -23.32 4.92
C SER A 731 7.99 -24.74 4.36
N THR A 732 8.19 -24.84 3.05
CA THR A 732 8.54 -26.11 2.38
C THR A 732 9.85 -26.73 2.89
N GLU A 733 10.71 -25.93 3.55
CA GLU A 733 11.97 -26.35 4.16
C GLU A 733 11.82 -26.68 5.66
N GLY A 734 10.60 -26.72 6.19
CA GLY A 734 10.29 -26.99 7.59
C GLY A 734 10.53 -25.81 8.55
N THR A 735 11.07 -24.69 8.07
CA THR A 735 11.32 -23.49 8.87
C THR A 735 10.03 -22.72 9.17
N SER A 736 9.88 -22.20 10.39
CA SER A 736 8.70 -21.39 10.78
C SER A 736 8.67 -20.08 9.99
N VAL A 737 7.48 -19.72 9.49
CA VAL A 737 7.22 -18.46 8.79
C VAL A 737 7.56 -17.29 9.73
N GLN A 738 8.16 -16.23 9.18
CA GLN A 738 8.45 -15.02 9.95
C GLN A 738 7.22 -14.10 9.98
N PRO A 739 6.82 -13.61 11.17
CA PRO A 739 5.73 -12.64 11.34
C PRO A 739 6.12 -11.27 10.77
N TRP A 740 5.17 -10.35 10.73
CA TRP A 740 5.44 -8.93 10.52
C TRP A 740 5.98 -8.28 11.80
N ASP A 741 6.68 -7.15 11.66
CA ASP A 741 7.18 -6.38 12.81
C ASP A 741 6.07 -5.52 13.44
N VAL A 742 5.21 -6.15 14.23
CA VAL A 742 4.12 -5.51 14.99
C VAL A 742 4.40 -5.60 16.49
N MET A 743 4.07 -4.53 17.21
CA MET A 743 4.09 -4.51 18.67
C MET A 743 2.66 -4.46 19.21
N PRO A 744 2.36 -5.08 20.35
CA PRO A 744 1.01 -5.12 20.92
C PRO A 744 0.55 -3.76 21.49
N ALA A 745 1.46 -2.81 21.64
CA ALA A 745 1.19 -1.42 22.03
C ALA A 745 2.07 -0.45 21.21
N LEU A 746 1.57 0.76 20.94
CA LEU A 746 2.29 1.78 20.17
C LEU A 746 2.85 2.90 21.06
N LEU A 747 4.10 3.31 20.78
CA LEU A 747 4.76 4.41 21.51
C LEU A 747 3.91 5.69 21.56
N TYR A 748 3.40 6.16 20.42
CA TYR A 748 2.57 7.37 20.33
C TYR A 748 1.24 7.29 21.13
N GLN A 749 0.81 6.07 21.46
CA GLN A 749 -0.40 5.77 22.23
C GLN A 749 -0.11 5.45 23.70
N THR A 750 1.17 5.38 24.09
CA THR A 750 1.60 5.13 25.47
C THR A 750 1.58 6.45 26.26
N PRO A 751 0.90 6.54 27.41
CA PRO A 751 0.95 7.73 28.26
C PRO A 751 2.37 8.08 28.70
N ALA A 752 2.70 9.37 28.78
CA ALA A 752 4.02 9.87 29.18
C ALA A 752 4.56 9.25 30.48
N GLY A 753 3.70 9.02 31.48
CA GLY A 753 4.07 8.38 32.75
C GLY A 753 4.44 6.89 32.65
N ASP A 754 3.99 6.19 31.60
CA ASP A 754 4.18 4.76 31.41
C ASP A 754 5.42 4.41 30.56
N LEU A 755 6.20 5.41 30.10
CA LEU A 755 7.35 5.17 29.21
C LEU A 755 8.45 4.29 29.82
N ASP A 756 8.73 4.42 31.13
CA ASP A 756 9.67 3.52 31.83
C ASP A 756 9.18 2.06 31.77
N LYS A 757 7.86 1.83 31.92
CA LYS A 757 7.23 0.50 31.80
C LYS A 757 7.26 0.00 30.35
N PHE A 758 6.93 0.84 29.38
CA PHE A 758 6.99 0.50 27.94
C PHE A 758 8.40 0.06 27.53
N ILE A 759 9.44 0.74 28.01
CA ILE A 759 10.84 0.33 27.75
C ILE A 759 11.12 -1.06 28.35
N SER A 760 10.69 -1.32 29.59
CA SER A 760 10.88 -2.61 30.28
C SER A 760 10.17 -3.77 29.59
N ASP A 761 8.88 -3.60 29.25
CA ASP A 761 8.03 -4.67 28.72
C ASP A 761 8.39 -5.01 27.26
N PHE A 762 8.74 -3.98 26.46
CA PHE A 762 8.80 -4.08 25.00
C PHE A 762 10.18 -3.88 24.39
N LEU A 763 11.01 -2.98 24.92
CA LEU A 763 12.27 -2.57 24.28
C LEU A 763 13.51 -3.23 24.88
N GLN A 764 13.48 -3.58 26.17
CA GLN A 764 14.62 -4.16 26.87
C GLN A 764 14.78 -5.66 26.52
N PRO A 765 15.96 -6.12 26.07
CA PRO A 765 16.19 -7.54 25.81
C PRO A 765 16.19 -8.37 27.10
N ASN A 766 15.85 -9.66 26.99
CA ASN A 766 15.80 -10.57 28.14
C ASN A 766 17.21 -10.75 28.76
N ARG A 767 17.31 -10.61 30.10
CA ARG A 767 18.60 -10.69 30.82
C ARG A 767 19.28 -12.06 30.71
N GLN A 768 18.52 -13.16 30.76
CA GLN A 768 19.07 -14.51 30.65
C GLN A 768 19.62 -14.74 29.24
N PHE A 769 18.86 -14.39 28.20
CA PHE A 769 19.33 -14.46 26.82
C PHE A 769 20.58 -13.61 26.58
N LEU A 770 20.63 -12.38 27.11
CA LEU A 770 21.83 -11.53 27.04
C LEU A 770 23.05 -12.17 27.72
N ALA A 771 22.89 -12.89 28.84
CA ALA A 771 23.99 -13.60 29.48
C ALA A 771 24.50 -14.75 28.60
N GLN A 772 23.59 -15.53 27.99
CA GLN A 772 23.92 -16.62 27.07
C GLN A 772 24.63 -16.11 25.80
N VAL A 773 24.12 -15.02 25.20
CA VAL A 773 24.75 -14.35 24.06
C VAL A 773 26.14 -13.85 24.44
N ASN A 774 26.32 -13.18 25.58
CA ASN A 774 27.64 -12.70 25.99
C ASN A 774 28.64 -13.85 26.13
N LYS A 775 28.27 -14.92 26.84
CA LYS A 775 29.08 -16.14 27.00
C LYS A 775 29.45 -16.75 25.64
N ALA A 776 28.49 -16.89 24.73
CA ALA A 776 28.73 -17.42 23.38
C ALA A 776 29.68 -16.53 22.56
N VAL A 777 29.52 -15.21 22.63
CA VAL A 777 30.42 -14.25 21.96
C VAL A 777 31.82 -14.29 22.57
N ASP A 778 31.97 -14.45 23.89
CA ASP A 778 33.30 -14.62 24.51
C ASP A 778 33.99 -15.90 24.01
N THR A 779 33.28 -17.02 23.92
CA THR A 779 33.80 -18.25 23.28
C THR A 779 34.22 -18.03 21.83
N ILE A 780 33.41 -17.33 21.04
CA ILE A 780 33.73 -17.00 19.63
C ILE A 780 34.94 -16.06 19.54
N CYS A 781 35.07 -15.07 20.44
CA CYS A 781 36.22 -14.15 20.50
C CYS A 781 37.52 -14.91 20.76
N SER A 782 37.54 -15.79 21.77
CA SER A 782 38.71 -16.62 22.06
C SER A 782 39.04 -17.56 20.91
N PHE A 783 38.02 -18.23 20.33
CA PHE A 783 38.22 -19.12 19.20
C PHE A 783 38.85 -18.40 18.00
N LEU A 784 38.32 -17.23 17.61
CA LEU A 784 38.89 -16.42 16.53
C LEU A 784 40.32 -15.96 16.84
N LYS A 785 40.60 -15.56 18.08
CA LYS A 785 41.94 -15.11 18.50
C LYS A 785 42.98 -16.23 18.45
N GLU A 786 42.59 -17.46 18.78
CA GLU A 786 43.48 -18.62 18.86
C GLU A 786 43.61 -19.39 17.54
N ASN A 787 42.55 -19.45 16.73
CA ASN A 787 42.45 -20.35 15.57
C ASN A 787 42.50 -19.64 14.21
N CYS A 788 42.10 -18.38 14.14
CA CYS A 788 42.10 -17.66 12.87
C CYS A 788 43.52 -17.31 12.42
N PHE A 789 43.83 -17.58 11.15
CA PHE A 789 45.15 -17.33 10.55
C PHE A 789 46.33 -18.15 11.13
N GLN A 790 46.10 -19.26 11.85
CA GLN A 790 47.16 -20.10 12.44
C GLN A 790 48.31 -20.48 11.48
N ASN A 791 48.00 -20.69 10.19
CA ASN A 791 48.96 -21.07 9.15
C ASN A 791 49.42 -19.89 8.27
N SER A 792 49.31 -18.65 8.77
CA SER A 792 49.60 -17.41 8.03
C SER A 792 50.49 -16.46 8.85
N ALA A 793 51.07 -15.47 8.18
CA ALA A 793 51.80 -14.38 8.84
C ALA A 793 50.85 -13.36 9.54
N ILE A 794 49.55 -13.40 9.24
CA ILE A 794 48.53 -12.57 9.87
C ILE A 794 48.23 -13.11 11.27
N LYS A 795 48.13 -12.24 12.28
CA LYS A 795 47.71 -12.58 13.64
C LYS A 795 46.53 -11.73 14.07
N VAL A 796 45.59 -12.31 14.82
CA VAL A 796 44.54 -11.57 15.51
C VAL A 796 45.13 -10.97 16.79
N LEU A 797 45.26 -9.64 16.83
CA LEU A 797 45.81 -8.91 17.97
C LEU A 797 44.82 -8.90 19.14
N LYS A 798 43.57 -8.52 18.85
CA LYS A 798 42.44 -8.50 19.80
C LYS A 798 41.12 -8.59 19.02
N VAL A 799 40.06 -9.03 19.70
CA VAL A 799 38.68 -9.00 19.20
C VAL A 799 37.86 -8.16 20.17
N VAL A 800 37.07 -7.21 19.65
CA VAL A 800 36.32 -6.24 20.44
C VAL A 800 34.83 -6.34 20.10
N LYS A 801 34.00 -6.44 21.13
CA LYS A 801 32.54 -6.32 21.01
C LYS A 801 32.17 -4.85 20.84
N GLY A 802 31.47 -4.52 19.76
CA GLY A 802 30.92 -3.20 19.44
C GLY A 802 29.38 -3.20 19.34
N GLY A 803 28.84 -2.23 18.62
CA GLY A 803 27.42 -2.10 18.35
C GLY A 803 26.53 -1.86 19.58
N SER A 804 25.23 -2.06 19.39
CA SER A 804 24.21 -1.76 20.41
C SER A 804 24.31 -2.68 21.62
N LEU A 805 24.74 -3.93 21.41
CA LEU A 805 24.95 -4.92 22.46
C LEU A 805 26.05 -4.48 23.43
N ALA A 806 27.24 -4.16 22.92
CA ALA A 806 28.37 -3.76 23.78
C ALA A 806 28.12 -2.42 24.48
N LYS A 807 27.52 -1.44 23.78
CA LYS A 807 27.08 -0.17 24.38
C LYS A 807 26.01 -0.33 25.49
N GLY A 808 25.35 -1.48 25.58
CA GLY A 808 24.25 -1.71 26.50
C GLY A 808 22.96 -0.96 26.11
N THR A 809 22.77 -0.64 24.83
CA THR A 809 21.62 0.06 24.22
C THR A 809 20.83 -0.82 23.23
N ALA A 810 21.09 -2.13 23.25
CA ALA A 810 20.40 -3.18 22.48
C ALA A 810 18.87 -3.18 22.68
N LEU A 811 18.14 -3.48 21.59
CA LEU A 811 16.68 -3.56 21.52
C LEU A 811 16.20 -5.02 21.39
N ARG A 812 15.16 -5.40 22.14
CA ARG A 812 14.56 -6.74 22.13
C ARG A 812 14.25 -7.22 20.70
N GLY A 813 14.65 -8.45 20.39
CA GLY A 813 14.41 -9.13 19.10
C GLY A 813 15.00 -8.49 17.84
N ARG A 814 15.71 -7.36 17.98
CA ARG A 814 16.21 -6.54 16.86
C ARG A 814 17.54 -5.88 17.24
N SER A 815 18.43 -6.66 17.83
CA SER A 815 19.72 -6.17 18.34
C SER A 815 20.82 -6.34 17.31
N ASP A 816 21.46 -5.23 16.98
CA ASP A 816 22.62 -5.17 16.09
C ASP A 816 23.89 -5.06 16.95
N ALA A 817 24.88 -5.92 16.68
CA ALA A 817 26.16 -5.98 17.39
C ALA A 817 27.32 -6.05 16.40
N ASP A 818 28.47 -5.51 16.78
CA ASP A 818 29.68 -5.57 15.94
C ASP A 818 30.72 -6.48 16.61
N LEU A 819 31.46 -7.24 15.81
CA LEU A 819 32.62 -8.03 16.23
C LEU A 819 33.85 -7.54 15.48
N VAL A 820 34.59 -6.62 16.09
CA VAL A 820 35.73 -5.96 15.46
C VAL A 820 37.00 -6.76 15.68
N VAL A 821 37.59 -7.26 14.60
CA VAL A 821 38.76 -8.14 14.62
C VAL A 821 39.99 -7.33 14.22
N PHE A 822 40.86 -7.06 15.18
CA PHE A 822 42.08 -6.28 14.96
C PHE A 822 43.22 -7.20 14.47
N LEU A 823 43.80 -6.88 13.32
CA LEU A 823 44.76 -7.75 12.62
C LEU A 823 46.15 -7.12 12.52
N SER A 824 47.19 -7.96 12.63
CA SER A 824 48.60 -7.54 12.55
C SER A 824 49.09 -7.21 11.14
N CYS A 825 48.27 -7.43 10.11
CA CYS A 825 48.62 -7.14 8.71
C CYS A 825 48.29 -5.71 8.27
N PHE A 826 47.64 -4.92 9.12
CA PHE A 826 47.40 -3.51 8.91
C PHE A 826 48.38 -2.71 9.79
N SER A 827 49.17 -1.83 9.16
CA SER A 827 50.12 -0.94 9.82
C SER A 827 49.65 0.52 9.81
N GLN A 828 48.65 0.84 8.99
CA GLN A 828 48.06 2.16 8.78
C GLN A 828 46.59 2.03 8.35
N PHE A 829 45.80 3.10 8.50
CA PHE A 829 44.37 3.12 8.21
C PHE A 829 44.01 2.66 6.79
N ALA A 830 44.70 3.17 5.77
CA ALA A 830 44.42 2.89 4.35
C ALA A 830 44.54 1.40 3.97
N GLU A 831 45.25 0.58 4.75
CA GLU A 831 45.44 -0.85 4.46
C GLU A 831 44.19 -1.70 4.75
N GLN A 832 43.23 -1.21 5.54
CA GLN A 832 42.00 -1.93 5.88
C GLN A 832 41.11 -2.28 4.67
N GLY A 833 41.26 -1.55 3.56
CA GLY A 833 40.57 -1.85 2.30
C GLY A 833 41.22 -3.00 1.52
N ASN A 834 42.53 -3.18 1.66
CA ASN A 834 43.32 -4.14 0.90
C ASN A 834 43.14 -5.55 1.48
N ARG A 835 43.04 -6.57 0.62
CA ARG A 835 42.84 -7.99 1.00
C ARG A 835 41.59 -8.29 1.84
N ARG A 836 40.65 -7.34 1.98
CA ARG A 836 39.41 -7.48 2.79
C ARG A 836 38.61 -8.76 2.49
N ALA A 837 38.52 -9.16 1.21
CA ALA A 837 37.79 -10.37 0.81
C ALA A 837 38.47 -11.68 1.28
N GLU A 838 39.80 -11.76 1.20
CA GLU A 838 40.60 -12.90 1.68
C GLU A 838 40.44 -13.05 3.21
N ILE A 839 40.57 -11.94 3.93
CA ILE A 839 40.42 -11.87 5.38
C ILE A 839 39.00 -12.27 5.81
N ILE A 840 37.96 -11.79 5.13
CA ILE A 840 36.56 -12.17 5.38
C ILE A 840 36.32 -13.66 5.09
N SER A 841 36.91 -14.22 4.04
CA SER A 841 36.77 -15.63 3.69
C SER A 841 37.39 -16.55 4.76
N GLU A 842 38.60 -16.24 5.23
CA GLU A 842 39.24 -16.99 6.33
C GLU A 842 38.45 -16.87 7.63
N ILE A 843 38.03 -15.67 8.03
CA ILE A 843 37.22 -15.51 9.26
C ILE A 843 35.88 -16.29 9.15
N ARG A 844 35.25 -16.32 7.96
CA ARG A 844 34.06 -17.16 7.71
C ARG A 844 34.34 -18.65 7.94
N ALA A 845 35.40 -19.18 7.32
CA ALA A 845 35.77 -20.60 7.46
C ALA A 845 36.01 -20.97 8.93
N GLN A 846 36.61 -20.07 9.70
CA GLN A 846 36.86 -20.27 11.13
C GLN A 846 35.58 -20.13 11.98
N LEU A 847 34.63 -19.26 11.63
CA LEU A 847 33.31 -19.23 12.28
C LEU A 847 32.50 -20.50 11.99
N GLU A 848 32.56 -21.03 10.76
CA GLU A 848 31.92 -22.30 10.39
C GLU A 848 32.57 -23.49 11.13
N ALA A 849 33.90 -23.51 11.26
CA ALA A 849 34.60 -24.49 12.11
C ALA A 849 34.24 -24.35 13.60
N CYS A 850 34.09 -23.12 14.11
CA CYS A 850 33.64 -22.85 15.47
C CYS A 850 32.20 -23.37 15.70
N GLN A 851 31.31 -23.15 14.73
CA GLN A 851 29.91 -23.61 14.77
C GLN A 851 29.81 -25.14 14.81
N GLN A 852 30.71 -25.86 14.14
CA GLN A 852 30.76 -27.33 14.15
C GLN A 852 31.40 -27.89 15.42
N LYS A 853 32.41 -27.22 15.99
CA LYS A 853 33.17 -27.71 17.16
C LYS A 853 32.53 -27.37 18.50
N MET A 854 31.77 -26.29 18.60
CA MET A 854 31.28 -25.75 19.88
C MET A 854 29.80 -26.03 20.12
N GLN A 855 29.45 -26.55 21.30
CA GLN A 855 28.07 -26.58 21.78
C GLN A 855 27.76 -25.27 22.52
N LEU A 856 26.90 -24.44 21.91
CA LEU A 856 26.46 -23.17 22.48
C LEU A 856 25.01 -23.29 23.00
N GLU A 857 24.70 -22.58 24.09
CA GLU A 857 23.33 -22.47 24.64
C GLU A 857 22.37 -21.66 23.73
N VAL A 858 22.92 -20.99 22.72
CA VAL A 858 22.20 -20.25 21.68
C VAL A 858 22.34 -20.96 20.35
N LYS A 859 21.32 -20.84 19.49
CA LYS A 859 21.41 -21.31 18.11
C LYS A 859 22.27 -20.33 17.31
N PHE A 860 23.43 -20.79 16.87
CA PHE A 860 24.37 -20.05 16.03
C PHE A 860 24.07 -20.33 14.56
N GLU A 861 23.76 -19.30 13.77
CA GLU A 861 23.45 -19.41 12.34
C GLU A 861 24.36 -18.49 11.51
N ILE A 862 25.01 -19.04 10.49
CA ILE A 862 25.81 -18.28 9.51
C ILE A 862 25.06 -18.30 8.16
N PRO A 863 24.82 -17.16 7.50
CA PRO A 863 24.13 -17.12 6.22
C PRO A 863 24.93 -17.82 5.11
N LYS A 864 24.27 -18.74 4.39
CA LYS A 864 24.82 -19.46 3.23
C LYS A 864 25.09 -18.58 2.00
N ARG A 865 24.60 -17.34 1.97
CA ARG A 865 24.89 -16.40 0.89
C ARG A 865 26.17 -15.63 1.20
N GLU A 866 27.07 -15.63 0.23
CA GLU A 866 28.35 -14.93 0.31
C GLU A 866 28.16 -13.46 -0.06
N ASN A 867 28.57 -12.57 0.85
CA ASN A 867 28.70 -11.13 0.59
C ASN A 867 30.18 -10.80 0.75
N SER A 868 30.86 -10.43 -0.33
CA SER A 868 32.30 -10.17 -0.35
C SER A 868 32.74 -8.94 0.44
N ARG A 869 31.80 -8.14 0.96
CA ARG A 869 32.08 -6.89 1.69
C ARG A 869 31.83 -6.96 3.20
N VAL A 870 30.89 -7.79 3.65
CA VAL A 870 30.46 -7.90 5.06
C VAL A 870 30.18 -9.36 5.40
N LEU A 871 30.82 -9.84 6.46
CA LEU A 871 30.53 -11.14 7.07
C LEU A 871 29.59 -10.92 8.24
N SER A 872 28.48 -11.65 8.29
CA SER A 872 27.54 -11.57 9.41
C SER A 872 27.10 -12.94 9.90
N PHE A 873 26.63 -13.01 11.14
CA PHE A 873 26.03 -14.21 11.73
C PHE A 873 24.96 -13.84 12.77
N SER A 874 24.07 -14.78 13.09
CA SER A 874 23.00 -14.58 14.07
C SER A 874 23.16 -15.53 15.27
N LEU A 875 22.93 -15.02 16.48
CA LEU A 875 22.73 -15.83 17.69
C LEU A 875 21.27 -15.71 18.13
N LYS A 876 20.56 -16.84 18.21
CA LYS A 876 19.12 -16.91 18.53
C LYS A 876 18.89 -17.74 19.78
N SER A 877 17.89 -17.39 20.59
CA SER A 877 17.51 -18.24 21.72
C SER A 877 16.94 -19.57 21.23
N GLN A 878 17.25 -20.66 21.95
CA GLN A 878 16.66 -21.97 21.68
C GLN A 878 15.24 -22.11 22.26
N THR A 879 14.87 -21.26 23.23
CA THR A 879 13.59 -21.32 23.96
C THR A 879 12.67 -20.13 23.71
N MET A 880 13.20 -18.98 23.28
CA MET A 880 12.43 -17.75 23.04
C MET A 880 12.56 -17.33 21.57
N LEU A 881 11.55 -17.65 20.76
CA LEU A 881 11.58 -17.45 19.31
C LEU A 881 11.68 -15.97 18.88
N ASP A 882 11.34 -15.02 19.76
CA ASP A 882 11.43 -13.57 19.55
C ASP A 882 12.83 -12.99 19.88
N GLN A 883 13.77 -13.79 20.38
CA GLN A 883 15.08 -13.31 20.84
C GLN A 883 16.19 -13.69 19.84
N SER A 884 16.72 -12.69 19.16
CA SER A 884 17.91 -12.80 18.30
C SER A 884 18.82 -11.57 18.41
N VAL A 885 20.11 -11.79 18.15
CA VAL A 885 21.12 -10.75 17.93
C VAL A 885 21.86 -11.07 16.65
N ASP A 886 21.94 -10.10 15.75
CA ASP A 886 22.72 -10.18 14.52
C ASP A 886 24.07 -9.48 14.72
N PHE A 887 25.13 -10.13 14.27
CA PHE A 887 26.53 -9.70 14.42
C PHE A 887 27.15 -9.43 13.05
N ASP A 888 27.68 -8.22 12.84
CA ASP A 888 28.58 -7.92 11.73
C ASP A 888 30.04 -8.05 12.17
N VAL A 889 30.87 -8.70 11.34
CA VAL A 889 32.28 -8.99 11.64
C VAL A 889 33.17 -8.10 10.79
N LEU A 890 33.96 -7.26 11.46
CA LEU A 890 34.62 -6.10 10.86
C LEU A 890 36.14 -6.13 11.12
N PRO A 891 36.99 -6.41 10.11
CA PRO A 891 38.44 -6.27 10.23
C PRO A 891 38.85 -4.81 10.48
N ALA A 892 39.78 -4.57 11.41
CA ALA A 892 40.24 -3.21 11.75
C ALA A 892 41.75 -3.10 12.00
N PHE A 893 42.30 -1.92 11.72
CA PHE A 893 43.66 -1.51 12.10
C PHE A 893 43.70 -1.13 13.58
N ASN A 894 44.74 -1.54 14.32
CA ASN A 894 44.85 -1.31 15.76
C ASN A 894 45.46 0.07 16.12
N ALA A 895 44.84 1.14 15.64
CA ALA A 895 45.30 2.52 15.84
C ALA A 895 45.48 2.93 17.32
N LEU A 896 44.70 2.33 18.23
CA LEU A 896 44.71 2.64 19.67
C LEU A 896 45.66 1.77 20.51
N GLY A 897 46.31 0.76 19.93
CA GLY A 897 47.17 -0.16 20.68
C GLY A 897 46.43 -0.92 21.79
N GLN A 898 46.86 -0.72 23.05
CA GLN A 898 46.22 -1.29 24.24
C GLN A 898 45.46 -0.19 25.00
N VAL A 899 44.13 -0.26 24.97
CA VAL A 899 43.26 0.66 25.69
C VAL A 899 43.13 0.24 27.16
N VAL A 900 43.26 1.19 28.08
CA VAL A 900 43.12 1.00 29.54
C VAL A 900 42.14 2.03 30.10
N SER A 901 41.70 1.85 31.35
CA SER A 901 40.81 2.83 32.01
C SER A 901 41.49 4.20 32.08
N SER A 902 40.77 5.26 31.70
CA SER A 902 41.28 6.65 31.56
C SER A 902 42.32 6.87 30.44
N TYR A 903 42.45 5.95 29.48
CA TYR A 903 43.29 6.14 28.30
C TYR A 903 42.78 7.28 27.40
N ARG A 904 43.62 8.32 27.21
CA ARG A 904 43.46 9.34 26.16
C ARG A 904 44.39 8.97 24.99
N PRO A 905 43.91 8.85 23.74
CA PRO A 905 44.78 8.55 22.61
C PRO A 905 45.80 9.68 22.38
N PRO A 906 47.06 9.38 22.01
CA PRO A 906 48.02 10.40 21.59
C PRO A 906 47.53 11.16 20.36
N SER A 907 47.77 12.47 20.29
CA SER A 907 47.32 13.31 19.16
C SER A 907 47.80 12.80 17.80
N GLN A 908 48.97 12.15 17.75
CA GLN A 908 49.50 11.52 16.54
C GLN A 908 48.50 10.54 15.88
N VAL A 909 47.72 9.78 16.67
CA VAL A 909 46.71 8.85 16.13
C VAL A 909 45.65 9.60 15.31
N TYR A 910 45.28 10.80 15.75
CA TYR A 910 44.33 11.67 15.06
C TYR A 910 44.97 12.42 13.89
N VAL A 911 46.26 12.78 13.99
CA VAL A 911 47.03 13.35 12.89
C VAL A 911 47.13 12.34 11.73
N ASP A 912 47.50 11.09 12.01
CA ASP A 912 47.59 10.00 11.03
C ASP A 912 46.22 9.69 10.40
N LEU A 913 45.15 9.73 11.20
CA LEU A 913 43.77 9.60 10.73
C LEU A 913 43.39 10.74 9.77
N ILE A 914 43.72 11.99 10.11
CA ILE A 914 43.42 13.19 9.29
C ILE A 914 44.21 13.17 7.97
N TYR A 915 45.45 12.65 7.96
CA TYR A 915 46.21 12.48 6.72
C TYR A 915 45.75 11.28 5.88
N SER A 916 45.19 10.24 6.50
CA SER A 916 44.62 9.08 5.79
C SER A 916 43.18 9.30 5.29
N TYR A 917 42.55 10.41 5.68
CA TYR A 917 41.14 10.70 5.48
C TYR A 917 40.75 10.90 4.00
N ASN A 918 39.87 10.05 3.49
CA ASN A 918 39.18 10.24 2.21
C ASN A 918 37.66 10.38 2.37
N ASN A 919 37.03 9.57 3.22
CA ASN A 919 35.59 9.59 3.46
C ASN A 919 35.25 9.77 4.96
N ALA A 920 34.12 10.42 5.25
CA ALA A 920 33.62 10.63 6.62
C ALA A 920 33.40 9.30 7.37
N GLY A 921 34.12 9.09 8.48
CA GLY A 921 33.97 7.92 9.34
C GLY A 921 34.47 6.59 8.76
N GLU A 922 35.28 6.61 7.68
CA GLU A 922 35.76 5.39 6.99
C GLU A 922 36.45 4.40 7.93
N TYR A 923 37.19 4.93 8.92
CA TYR A 923 37.99 4.16 9.87
C TYR A 923 37.38 4.09 11.27
N SER A 924 36.08 4.38 11.42
CA SER A 924 35.39 4.42 12.71
C SER A 924 35.51 3.09 13.50
N THR A 925 35.67 1.96 12.81
CA THR A 925 35.88 0.64 13.43
C THR A 925 37.16 0.57 14.27
N CYS A 926 38.20 1.34 13.94
CA CYS A 926 39.42 1.46 14.74
C CYS A 926 39.16 2.07 16.13
N PHE A 927 38.10 2.86 16.27
CA PHE A 927 37.77 3.62 17.48
C PHE A 927 36.62 3.02 18.30
N THR A 928 36.18 1.79 17.95
CA THR A 928 35.03 1.09 18.56
C THR A 928 35.11 0.98 20.08
N GLU A 929 36.31 0.82 20.66
CA GLU A 929 36.49 0.76 22.11
C GLU A 929 36.09 2.09 22.78
N LEU A 930 36.55 3.23 22.23
CA LEU A 930 36.20 4.56 22.74
C LEU A 930 34.70 4.86 22.54
N GLN A 931 34.14 4.52 21.38
CA GLN A 931 32.70 4.66 21.11
C GLN A 931 31.83 3.84 22.07
N ARG A 932 32.28 2.62 22.41
CA ARG A 932 31.62 1.74 23.38
C ARG A 932 31.71 2.34 24.79
N ASP A 933 32.90 2.73 25.23
CA ASP A 933 33.18 3.14 26.61
C ASP A 933 32.56 4.51 26.94
N PHE A 934 32.44 5.39 25.94
CA PHE A 934 31.67 6.64 26.03
C PHE A 934 30.20 6.40 26.41
N ILE A 935 29.57 5.31 25.94
CA ILE A 935 28.17 4.97 26.27
C ILE A 935 28.05 4.04 27.48
N ILE A 936 28.95 3.05 27.64
CA ILE A 936 28.95 2.10 28.76
C ILE A 936 28.95 2.83 30.11
N SER A 937 29.80 3.85 30.23
CA SER A 937 29.99 4.65 31.45
C SER A 937 28.76 5.45 31.89
N ARG A 938 27.73 5.57 31.05
CA ARG A 938 26.55 6.39 31.33
C ARG A 938 25.46 5.64 32.12
N PRO A 939 24.59 6.34 32.88
CA PRO A 939 23.57 5.71 33.72
C PRO A 939 22.62 4.79 32.96
N THR A 940 22.14 3.73 33.62
CA THR A 940 21.18 2.78 33.04
C THR A 940 19.92 3.48 32.52
N LYS A 941 19.43 4.52 33.20
CA LYS A 941 18.24 5.27 32.76
C LYS A 941 18.46 6.05 31.46
N LEU A 942 19.67 6.57 31.22
CA LEU A 942 20.04 7.17 29.93
C LEU A 942 20.09 6.10 28.82
N LYS A 943 20.63 4.91 29.11
CA LYS A 943 20.61 3.78 28.15
C LYS A 943 19.19 3.29 27.85
N SER A 944 18.23 3.47 28.77
CA SER A 944 16.79 3.26 28.51
C SER A 944 16.19 4.35 27.61
N LEU A 945 16.54 5.63 27.82
CA LEU A 945 16.13 6.73 26.92
C LEU A 945 16.68 6.54 25.49
N ILE A 946 17.94 6.11 25.35
CA ILE A 946 18.54 5.80 24.04
C ILE A 946 17.76 4.68 23.33
N ARG A 947 17.31 3.63 24.04
CA ARG A 947 16.43 2.60 23.46
C ARG A 947 15.13 3.19 22.93
N LEU A 948 14.50 4.08 23.70
CA LEU A 948 13.25 4.73 23.31
C LEU A 948 13.41 5.57 22.03
N VAL A 949 14.47 6.39 21.97
CA VAL A 949 14.81 7.20 20.78
C VAL A 949 15.13 6.32 19.57
N LYS A 950 15.87 5.22 19.73
CA LYS A 950 16.15 4.25 18.65
C LYS A 950 14.89 3.55 18.16
N HIS A 951 13.97 3.19 19.06
CA HIS A 951 12.68 2.60 18.71
C HIS A 951 11.83 3.59 17.90
N TRP A 952 11.69 4.84 18.38
CA TRP A 952 11.02 5.92 17.65
C TRP A 952 11.63 6.16 16.26
N TYR A 953 12.96 6.25 16.16
CA TYR A 953 13.67 6.38 14.88
C TYR A 953 13.38 5.21 13.92
N ARG A 954 13.34 3.97 14.43
CA ARG A 954 13.00 2.79 13.62
C ARG A 954 11.53 2.82 13.15
N GLN A 955 10.59 3.31 13.96
CA GLN A 955 9.21 3.56 13.53
C GLN A 955 9.15 4.61 12.42
N CYS A 956 9.91 5.71 12.54
CA CYS A 956 10.03 6.71 11.47
C CYS A 956 10.53 6.05 10.17
N ASN A 957 11.58 5.24 10.23
CA ASN A 957 12.20 4.60 9.06
C ASN A 957 11.30 3.58 8.33
N LYS A 958 10.16 3.16 8.91
CA LYS A 958 9.14 2.34 8.22
C LYS A 958 8.22 3.14 7.29
N MET A 959 8.15 4.45 7.45
CA MET A 959 7.25 5.30 6.63
C MET A 959 7.81 5.46 5.21
N PRO A 960 6.96 5.56 4.16
CA PRO A 960 7.42 5.86 2.80
C PRO A 960 8.09 7.23 2.74
N ARG A 961 9.39 7.26 2.43
CA ARG A 961 10.20 8.48 2.35
C ARG A 961 10.77 8.64 0.95
N GLY A 962 10.80 9.87 0.44
CA GLY A 962 11.43 10.20 -0.84
C GLY A 962 12.95 10.05 -0.81
N ARG A 963 13.66 10.46 -1.88
CA ARG A 963 15.12 10.29 -1.98
C ARG A 963 15.88 10.91 -0.79
N GLY A 964 16.90 10.20 -0.33
CA GLY A 964 17.82 10.58 0.75
C GLY A 964 17.69 9.70 2.00
N SER A 965 18.81 9.38 2.64
CA SER A 965 18.84 8.62 3.89
C SER A 965 18.50 9.48 5.11
N LEU A 966 17.95 8.85 6.14
CA LEU A 966 17.82 9.47 7.46
C LEU A 966 19.18 9.55 8.17
N PRO A 967 19.32 10.44 9.18
CA PRO A 967 20.55 10.57 9.95
C PRO A 967 20.95 9.25 10.63
N PRO A 968 22.24 8.90 10.69
CA PRO A 968 22.70 7.67 11.34
C PRO A 968 22.18 7.54 12.78
N GLN A 969 21.72 6.34 13.17
CA GLN A 969 21.19 6.08 14.52
C GLN A 969 22.15 6.53 15.63
N HIS A 970 23.45 6.31 15.43
CA HIS A 970 24.52 6.74 16.35
C HIS A 970 24.52 8.27 16.59
N GLY A 971 24.18 9.07 15.58
CA GLY A 971 24.00 10.52 15.74
C GLY A 971 22.87 10.88 16.72
N LEU A 972 21.78 10.10 16.75
CA LEU A 972 20.71 10.26 17.73
C LEU A 972 21.06 9.66 19.11
N GLU A 973 21.87 8.60 19.18
CA GLU A 973 22.42 8.12 20.47
C GLU A 973 23.23 9.26 21.12
N LEU A 974 24.13 9.90 20.36
CA LEU A 974 24.95 11.01 20.82
C LEU A 974 24.14 12.28 21.12
N LEU A 975 23.12 12.61 20.31
CA LEU A 975 22.21 13.73 20.61
C LEU A 975 21.42 13.49 21.91
N THR A 976 21.08 12.24 22.21
CA THR A 976 20.44 11.84 23.48
C THR A 976 21.38 12.00 24.66
N VAL A 977 22.67 11.65 24.51
CA VAL A 977 23.69 11.89 25.53
C VAL A 977 23.88 13.40 25.75
N TYR A 978 24.02 14.19 24.69
CA TYR A 978 24.14 15.65 24.77
C TYR A 978 22.94 16.29 25.50
N ALA A 979 21.71 15.88 25.16
CA ALA A 979 20.50 16.39 25.82
C ALA A 979 20.54 16.16 27.35
N TRP A 980 21.00 14.99 27.79
CA TRP A 980 21.16 14.66 29.21
C TRP A 980 22.35 15.38 29.86
N GLU A 981 23.47 15.53 29.14
CA GLU A 981 24.67 16.25 29.61
C GLU A 981 24.39 17.73 29.85
N GLN A 982 23.56 18.37 29.02
CA GLN A 982 23.11 19.76 29.20
C GLN A 982 21.88 19.88 30.10
N GLY A 983 21.06 18.83 30.22
CA GLY A 983 19.83 18.79 31.02
C GLY A 983 20.05 18.58 32.53
N GLY A 984 21.30 18.62 33.01
CA GLY A 984 21.65 18.54 34.43
C GLY A 984 22.16 17.17 34.92
N GLN A 985 22.43 16.22 34.02
CA GLN A 985 23.18 14.97 34.31
C GLN A 985 22.63 14.07 35.44
N SER A 986 21.36 14.22 35.83
CA SER A 986 20.77 13.38 36.87
C SER A 986 20.74 11.91 36.44
N ALA A 987 21.17 10.99 37.30
CA ALA A 987 20.99 9.55 37.09
C ALA A 987 19.51 9.12 37.20
N GLN A 988 18.66 9.96 37.82
CA GLN A 988 17.23 9.75 38.01
C GLN A 988 16.45 10.92 37.41
N PHE A 989 15.92 10.73 36.20
CA PHE A 989 15.13 11.73 35.46
C PHE A 989 13.78 11.16 35.03
N ASN A 990 12.83 12.02 34.65
CA ASN A 990 11.56 11.61 34.06
C ASN A 990 11.75 11.24 32.57
N MET A 991 11.33 10.03 32.18
CA MET A 991 11.57 9.50 30.84
C MET A 991 10.91 10.34 29.73
N ALA A 992 9.70 10.85 29.97
CA ALA A 992 8.99 11.70 29.00
C ALA A 992 9.68 13.04 28.81
N GLN A 993 10.15 13.70 29.87
CA GLN A 993 10.92 14.95 29.76
C GLN A 993 12.18 14.75 28.92
N GLY A 994 12.94 13.68 29.17
CA GLY A 994 14.14 13.35 28.40
C GLY A 994 13.83 13.09 26.93
N PHE A 995 12.80 12.29 26.65
CA PHE A 995 12.37 11.98 25.28
C PHE A 995 11.90 13.23 24.54
N ARG A 996 11.03 14.03 25.18
CA ARG A 996 10.53 15.32 24.69
C ARG A 996 11.66 16.31 24.39
N THR A 997 12.74 16.31 25.18
CA THR A 997 13.93 17.15 24.95
C THR A 997 14.69 16.72 23.69
N VAL A 998 14.88 15.42 23.47
CA VAL A 998 15.54 14.92 22.26
C VAL A 998 14.73 15.24 21.00
N LEU A 999 13.40 15.08 21.04
CA LEU A 999 12.51 15.46 19.94
C LEU A 999 12.58 16.96 19.61
N GLU A 1000 12.77 17.82 20.61
CA GLU A 1000 12.94 19.26 20.40
C GLU A 1000 14.24 19.58 19.67
N LEU A 1001 15.36 19.00 20.11
CA LEU A 1001 16.66 19.16 19.48
C LEU A 1001 16.66 18.67 18.03
N VAL A 1002 15.93 17.58 17.74
CA VAL A 1002 15.70 17.10 16.37
C VAL A 1002 14.86 18.08 15.56
N SER A 1003 13.81 18.68 16.15
CA SER A 1003 13.01 19.71 15.47
C SER A 1003 13.82 20.99 15.20
N GLN A 1004 14.79 21.30 16.07
CA GLN A 1004 15.71 22.43 15.96
C GLN A 1004 17.03 22.07 15.24
N TYR A 1005 17.08 20.98 14.45
CA TYR A 1005 18.32 20.43 13.86
C TYR A 1005 19.22 21.48 13.16
N ARG A 1006 18.63 22.48 12.50
CA ARG A 1006 19.37 23.57 11.82
C ARG A 1006 20.27 24.39 12.75
N GLN A 1007 20.03 24.32 14.06
CA GLN A 1007 20.84 25.00 15.08
C GLN A 1007 21.93 24.08 15.66
N LEU A 1008 21.90 22.76 15.46
CA LEU A 1008 22.79 21.83 16.16
C LEU A 1008 24.26 21.94 15.73
N ARG A 1009 25.13 22.11 16.72
CA ARG A 1009 26.59 22.00 16.63
C ARG A 1009 27.12 21.29 17.88
N VAL A 1010 27.09 19.97 17.87
CA VAL A 1010 27.46 19.10 18.99
C VAL A 1010 28.81 18.42 18.71
N TYR A 1011 29.72 18.49 19.66
CA TYR A 1011 31.01 17.80 19.65
C TYR A 1011 31.54 17.64 21.08
N TRP A 1012 32.52 16.75 21.26
CA TRP A 1012 33.20 16.52 22.53
C TRP A 1012 34.72 16.60 22.33
N THR A 1013 35.45 17.01 23.36
CA THR A 1013 36.93 17.07 23.35
C THR A 1013 37.57 16.09 24.33
N VAL A 1014 36.93 14.93 24.50
CA VAL A 1014 37.31 13.91 25.50
C VAL A 1014 38.47 13.03 25.04
N ASN A 1015 38.49 12.65 23.76
CA ASN A 1015 39.55 11.82 23.17
C ASN A 1015 40.50 12.62 22.26
N TYR A 1016 39.98 13.62 21.54
CA TYR A 1016 40.73 14.57 20.72
C TYR A 1016 40.46 16.01 21.19
N ASP A 1017 41.34 16.96 20.88
CA ASP A 1017 41.24 18.35 21.33
C ASP A 1017 41.91 19.34 20.37
N ASN A 1018 42.12 20.56 20.85
CA ASN A 1018 42.75 21.66 20.13
C ASN A 1018 44.23 21.88 20.54
N GLU A 1019 44.90 20.94 21.20
CA GLU A 1019 46.32 21.11 21.60
C GLU A 1019 47.25 20.98 20.38
N ASP A 1020 47.09 19.92 19.60
CA ASP A 1020 47.80 19.75 18.32
C ASP A 1020 47.28 20.71 17.24
N GLN A 1021 48.18 21.28 16.45
CA GLN A 1021 47.82 22.24 15.40
C GLN A 1021 47.00 21.61 14.26
N THR A 1022 47.38 20.41 13.79
CA THR A 1022 46.70 19.72 12.68
C THR A 1022 45.27 19.36 13.08
N VAL A 1023 45.10 18.84 14.30
CA VAL A 1023 43.78 18.49 14.86
C VAL A 1023 42.93 19.74 15.07
N ARG A 1024 43.48 20.82 15.66
CA ARG A 1024 42.81 22.12 15.84
C ARG A 1024 42.32 22.71 14.51
N ASP A 1025 43.16 22.70 13.48
CA ASP A 1025 42.84 23.23 12.15
C ASP A 1025 41.81 22.35 11.42
N PHE A 1026 41.79 21.03 11.68
CA PHE A 1026 40.76 20.13 11.18
C PHE A 1026 39.41 20.34 11.88
N LEU A 1027 39.37 20.38 13.22
CA LEU A 1027 38.16 20.64 13.99
C LEU A 1027 37.57 22.02 13.65
N SER A 1028 38.42 23.04 13.48
CA SER A 1028 38.00 24.36 13.03
C SER A 1028 37.36 24.37 11.65
N ARG A 1029 37.77 23.46 10.75
CA ARG A 1029 37.13 23.26 9.43
C ARG A 1029 35.81 22.49 9.56
N GLN A 1030 35.77 21.40 10.32
CA GLN A 1030 34.53 20.63 10.57
C GLN A 1030 33.43 21.51 11.20
N LEU A 1031 33.77 22.30 12.22
CA LEU A 1031 32.83 23.16 12.94
C LEU A 1031 32.32 24.38 12.14
N ARG A 1032 32.84 24.61 10.93
CA ARG A 1032 32.38 25.65 9.97
C ARG A 1032 31.47 25.10 8.86
N GLN A 1033 31.22 23.79 8.83
CA GLN A 1033 30.33 23.17 7.84
C GLN A 1033 28.85 23.59 8.02
N PRO A 1034 27.99 23.36 7.02
CA PRO A 1034 26.54 23.50 7.18
C PRO A 1034 26.01 22.61 8.32
N ARG A 1035 25.14 23.19 9.17
CA ARG A 1035 24.44 22.48 10.25
C ARG A 1035 23.37 21.52 9.69
N PRO A 1036 23.06 20.40 10.39
CA PRO A 1036 23.53 20.03 11.72
C PRO A 1036 24.95 19.46 11.71
N ILE A 1037 25.71 19.77 12.76
CA ILE A 1037 27.01 19.16 13.02
C ILE A 1037 26.87 18.32 14.30
N ILE A 1038 27.18 17.03 14.20
CA ILE A 1038 27.30 16.11 15.33
C ILE A 1038 28.57 15.29 15.11
N LEU A 1039 29.67 15.65 15.77
CA LEU A 1039 30.93 14.93 15.66
C LEU A 1039 30.94 13.74 16.65
N ASP A 1040 31.44 12.59 16.20
CA ASP A 1040 31.63 11.43 17.07
C ASP A 1040 32.68 11.76 18.15
N PRO A 1041 32.44 11.51 19.45
CA PRO A 1041 33.42 11.75 20.52
C PRO A 1041 34.72 10.93 20.38
N ALA A 1042 34.74 9.88 19.55
CA ALA A 1042 35.88 9.01 19.32
C ALA A 1042 36.59 9.25 17.97
N ASP A 1043 35.86 9.69 16.95
CA ASP A 1043 36.35 9.93 15.57
C ASP A 1043 35.97 11.35 15.09
N PRO A 1044 36.92 12.31 15.04
CA PRO A 1044 36.64 13.69 14.65
C PRO A 1044 36.27 13.85 13.17
N THR A 1045 36.46 12.80 12.35
CA THR A 1045 36.22 12.84 10.89
C THR A 1045 34.78 12.50 10.51
N GLY A 1046 34.03 11.88 11.42
CA GLY A 1046 32.63 11.49 11.22
C GLY A 1046 31.65 12.56 11.68
N ASN A 1047 31.26 13.48 10.78
CA ASN A 1047 30.10 14.35 11.02
C ASN A 1047 28.79 13.60 10.74
N LEU A 1048 28.18 13.09 11.81
CA LEU A 1048 26.93 12.31 11.80
C LEU A 1048 25.68 13.15 11.52
N GLY A 1049 25.82 14.47 11.41
CA GLY A 1049 24.73 15.38 10.99
C GLY A 1049 24.64 15.59 9.47
N HIS A 1050 25.71 15.37 8.72
CA HIS A 1050 25.83 15.86 7.34
C HIS A 1050 24.98 15.08 6.31
N ASN A 1051 24.50 15.76 5.27
CA ASN A 1051 23.78 15.20 4.10
C ASN A 1051 22.61 14.24 4.38
N ALA A 1052 21.96 14.36 5.53
CA ALA A 1052 20.85 13.48 5.95
C ALA A 1052 19.50 14.21 6.03
N ARG A 1053 18.39 13.46 5.88
CA ARG A 1053 17.00 13.95 5.89
C ARG A 1053 16.48 14.27 7.31
N TRP A 1054 17.14 15.20 7.99
CA TRP A 1054 16.72 15.72 9.30
C TRP A 1054 15.37 16.44 9.25
N ASP A 1055 14.99 17.02 8.10
CA ASP A 1055 13.68 17.63 7.84
C ASP A 1055 12.53 16.64 8.05
N LEU A 1056 12.72 15.39 7.64
CA LEU A 1056 11.73 14.33 7.85
C LEU A 1056 11.66 13.95 9.33
N LEU A 1057 12.81 13.80 10.02
CA LEU A 1057 12.79 13.53 11.47
C LEU A 1057 12.19 14.69 12.29
N ALA A 1058 12.40 15.94 11.89
CA ALA A 1058 11.81 17.11 12.54
C ALA A 1058 10.28 17.13 12.41
N THR A 1059 9.76 16.69 11.26
CA THR A 1059 8.30 16.55 11.03
C THR A 1059 7.71 15.46 11.94
N GLU A 1060 8.33 14.28 11.96
CA GLU A 1060 7.91 13.18 12.85
C GLU A 1060 8.06 13.53 14.33
N ALA A 1061 9.10 14.27 14.70
CA ALA A 1061 9.31 14.74 16.06
C ALA A 1061 8.19 15.70 16.48
N THR A 1062 7.80 16.63 15.60
CA THR A 1062 6.66 17.53 15.83
C THR A 1062 5.35 16.76 16.05
N ALA A 1063 5.09 15.73 15.25
CA ALA A 1063 3.94 14.85 15.46
C ALA A 1063 4.03 14.06 16.77
N CYS A 1064 5.21 13.55 17.12
CA CYS A 1064 5.45 12.80 18.36
C CYS A 1064 5.29 13.67 19.62
N MET A 1065 5.72 14.94 19.57
CA MET A 1065 5.57 15.90 20.67
C MET A 1065 4.10 16.23 20.99
N SER A 1066 3.18 16.01 20.03
CA SER A 1066 1.73 16.15 20.22
C SER A 1066 1.03 14.83 20.63
N ALA A 1067 1.77 13.73 20.78
CA ALA A 1067 1.23 12.41 21.10
C ALA A 1067 1.19 12.13 22.61
N LEU A 1068 0.54 11.02 23.03
CA LEU A 1068 0.36 10.69 24.45
C LEU A 1068 1.68 10.48 25.22
N CYS A 1069 2.74 10.07 24.53
CA CYS A 1069 4.07 9.92 25.13
C CYS A 1069 4.73 11.24 25.51
N CYS A 1070 4.21 12.38 25.02
CA CYS A 1070 4.73 13.72 25.25
C CYS A 1070 3.68 14.69 25.84
N THR A 1071 2.50 14.20 26.25
CA THR A 1071 1.45 14.98 26.91
C THR A 1071 1.14 14.42 28.29
N ASP A 1072 0.85 15.30 29.25
CA ASP A 1072 0.38 14.91 30.57
C ASP A 1072 -1.12 14.55 30.54
N ARG A 1073 -1.65 14.03 31.64
CA ARG A 1073 -3.04 13.57 31.79
C ARG A 1073 -4.07 14.66 31.47
N ASP A 1074 -3.76 15.90 31.82
CA ASP A 1074 -4.64 17.06 31.55
C ASP A 1074 -4.59 17.51 30.08
N GLY A 1075 -3.70 16.92 29.26
CA GLY A 1075 -3.46 17.27 27.86
C GLY A 1075 -2.42 18.37 27.66
N THR A 1076 -1.78 18.85 28.73
CA THR A 1076 -0.67 19.82 28.66
C THR A 1076 0.59 19.15 28.08
N PRO A 1077 1.35 19.81 27.19
CA PRO A 1077 2.61 19.27 26.72
C PRO A 1077 3.63 19.11 27.86
N ILE A 1078 4.28 17.95 27.92
CA ILE A 1078 5.41 17.71 28.82
C ILE A 1078 6.49 18.74 28.53
N GLN A 1079 7.04 19.36 29.58
CA GLN A 1079 8.09 20.36 29.42
C GLN A 1079 9.45 19.68 29.16
N PRO A 1080 10.25 20.17 28.21
CA PRO A 1080 11.62 19.70 28.00
C PRO A 1080 12.53 20.13 29.17
N TRP A 1081 13.72 19.55 29.23
CA TRP A 1081 14.80 20.09 30.04
C TRP A 1081 15.26 21.45 29.48
N PRO A 1082 15.81 22.37 30.31
CA PRO A 1082 16.26 23.69 29.88
C PRO A 1082 17.60 23.64 29.11
N VAL A 1083 17.65 22.82 28.05
CA VAL A 1083 18.79 22.64 27.18
C VAL A 1083 18.81 23.74 26.13
N LYS A 1084 19.90 24.51 26.06
CA LYS A 1084 20.13 25.42 24.93
C LYS A 1084 20.47 24.61 23.68
N ALA A 1085 19.90 24.99 22.54
CA ALA A 1085 20.40 24.53 21.24
C ALA A 1085 21.91 24.81 21.15
N ALA A 1086 22.68 23.84 20.65
CA ALA A 1086 24.14 23.91 20.64
C ALA A 1086 24.62 24.91 19.56
N VAL A 1087 24.89 26.17 19.94
CA VAL A 1087 25.27 27.27 19.01
C VAL A 1087 26.73 27.20 18.58
#